data_AF-A0A1Y1Z3S0-F1
#
_entry.id   AF-A0A1Y1Z3S0-F1
#
_cell.length_a   1.000
_cell.length_b   1.000
_cell.length_c   1.000
_cell.angle_alpha   90.00
_cell.angle_beta   90.00
_cell.angle_gamma   90.00
#
_symmetry.space_group_name_H-M   'P 1'
#
loop_
_entity.id
_entity.type
_entity.pdbx_description
1 polymer ?
#
loop_
_entity_poly.entity_id
_entity_poly.type
_entity_poly.pdbx_seq_one_letter_code
_entity_poly.pdbx_strand_id
1 'polypeptide(L)'
;MFQGEHDPTFIELEKHEELLYSAIRSISESLSLSLLQTKDQNVLFSPASVTFALLLLVNGTSKETQSREEILDAFKLPSLVNNSAECLDLVNNAAQDLLNELLNRDGSVEIPSDRLADLEVANSIWGEGIHQSYLEKVSALFSAEAFPPPEDGRRVNAWIEKKTKGHLKEFFSPEQSFSNTVIMLINSVYFHGRWLHPFGPDDTKSAPFSTPLGKQLDASMMTIEGKTWEYAERESYQVLHMPYKDYRFLATIVLPKEAVDFQKASTMMNPEEWKHVFLERKMKARGTVILPKFDLESQVDLSQALKDAGIRRVFDAREANLGELTDGSLAVDSILHKCRIEVDESGSKASAATAVILTRATHLQVASMTIGRAFTRIHLTILMNINTEPKDLDPMVSLSFKKETLLKDITILLNCLSASTSLLIIVLITAIYSYNSKYADRVSFRIAFLISWVDLFYAIFLILSYVSAGPTSFCTFVAWGALWTDLLYIFLNIIVALNLQVVFLHGTEKIRHFENLLVCGSFICATVISLGPTMHHKLGYDPARPSSCWFIDLDSGSTLFWEWAAQHIWIILGCIYLSTVSLLTVIKLFRHTNHFPQVSHECNPAVKRMVNMAVRRIVLYPIVPILTHTSKIVFLSSEFFGIEYPFPLRIIGLSATSSQGILNAAVFLFDPAIYVIWKATRGKRREHSKTKVSYHKDVEITFISNTREENTEDFIEKAELIKEL
;
A
#
# COMPACT_ATOMS: atom_id res chain seq x y z
N MET A 1 4.16 16.95 -26.67
CA MET A 1 3.21 15.97 -27.23
C MET A 1 3.10 14.84 -26.21
N PHE A 2 1.87 14.39 -25.90
CA PHE A 2 1.43 13.67 -24.70
C PHE A 2 0.77 14.56 -23.64
N GLN A 3 -0.29 15.25 -24.07
CA GLN A 3 -1.53 15.32 -23.30
C GLN A 3 -2.09 13.90 -23.25
N GLY A 4 -2.13 13.29 -22.05
CA GLY A 4 -2.94 12.11 -21.81
C GLY A 4 -4.32 12.59 -21.42
N GLU A 5 -5.32 12.32 -22.25
CA GLU A 5 -6.73 12.48 -21.94
C GLU A 5 -7.03 11.76 -20.62
N HIS A 6 -7.43 12.52 -19.59
CA HIS A 6 -8.09 11.95 -18.43
C HIS A 6 -9.48 11.49 -18.87
N ASP A 7 -9.79 10.22 -18.61
CA ASP A 7 -11.06 9.58 -18.95
C ASP A 7 -12.23 10.34 -18.28
N PRO A 8 -13.16 10.95 -19.04
CA PRO A 8 -14.19 11.85 -18.49
C PRO A 8 -15.15 11.16 -17.51
N THR A 9 -15.35 9.85 -17.64
CA THR A 9 -16.15 9.01 -16.73
C THR A 9 -15.57 8.93 -15.31
N PHE A 10 -14.24 9.01 -15.16
CA PHE A 10 -13.58 8.93 -13.85
C PHE A 10 -13.68 10.25 -13.05
N ILE A 11 -13.77 11.39 -13.76
CA ILE A 11 -13.94 12.72 -13.17
C ILE A 11 -15.38 12.94 -12.67
N GLU A 12 -16.38 12.31 -13.30
CA GLU A 12 -17.77 12.36 -12.83
C GLU A 12 -17.99 11.54 -11.55
N LEU A 13 -17.47 10.31 -11.47
CA LEU A 13 -17.51 9.47 -10.26
C LEU A 13 -16.88 10.18 -9.04
N GLU A 14 -15.72 10.83 -9.23
CA GLU A 14 -15.00 11.57 -8.17
C GLU A 14 -15.73 12.86 -7.71
N LYS A 15 -16.72 13.35 -8.49
CA LYS A 15 -17.58 14.48 -8.14
C LYS A 15 -18.87 14.05 -7.43
N HIS A 16 -19.42 12.89 -7.75
CA HIS A 16 -20.66 12.40 -7.13
C HIS A 16 -20.44 12.00 -5.67
N GLU A 17 -19.36 11.27 -5.37
CA GLU A 17 -19.03 10.86 -3.99
C GLU A 17 -18.89 12.07 -3.05
N GLU A 18 -18.22 13.15 -3.48
CA GLU A 18 -18.08 14.39 -2.71
C GLU A 18 -19.40 14.98 -2.22
N LEU A 19 -20.48 14.86 -3.00
CA LEU A 19 -21.77 15.48 -2.68
C LEU A 19 -22.42 14.81 -1.48
N LEU A 20 -22.45 13.48 -1.46
CA LEU A 20 -23.02 12.75 -0.33
C LEU A 20 -22.18 12.93 0.93
N TYR A 21 -20.84 12.91 0.81
CA TYR A 21 -19.97 13.18 1.97
C TYR A 21 -20.14 14.60 2.51
N SER A 22 -20.26 15.59 1.63
CA SER A 22 -20.59 16.97 2.02
C SER A 22 -21.92 17.03 2.77
N ALA A 23 -22.95 16.33 2.31
CA ALA A 23 -24.25 16.25 2.98
C ALA A 23 -24.14 15.61 4.37
N ILE A 24 -23.49 14.44 4.47
CA ILE A 24 -23.24 13.73 5.74
C ILE A 24 -22.46 14.62 6.71
N ARG A 25 -21.42 15.30 6.22
CA ARG A 25 -20.60 16.23 7.02
C ARG A 25 -21.41 17.42 7.53
N SER A 26 -22.19 18.06 6.66
CA SER A 26 -23.00 19.22 7.04
C SER A 26 -24.04 18.86 8.11
N ILE A 27 -24.71 17.71 7.96
CA ILE A 27 -25.63 17.19 8.97
C ILE A 27 -24.88 16.85 10.26
N SER A 28 -23.71 16.23 10.18
CA SER A 28 -22.86 15.94 11.33
C SER A 28 -22.51 17.20 12.13
N GLU A 29 -22.04 18.25 11.45
CA GLU A 29 -21.67 19.53 12.07
C GLU A 29 -22.89 20.22 12.71
N SER A 30 -24.02 20.25 12.00
CA SER A 30 -25.24 20.92 12.48
C SER A 30 -25.85 20.22 13.69
N LEU A 31 -25.92 18.88 13.65
CA LEU A 31 -26.42 18.09 14.76
C LEU A 31 -25.47 18.10 15.95
N SER A 32 -24.15 18.05 15.72
CA SER A 32 -23.17 18.15 16.79
C SER A 32 -23.40 19.44 17.58
N LEU A 33 -23.46 20.60 16.93
CA LEU A 33 -23.66 21.88 17.63
C LEU A 33 -24.93 21.91 18.50
N SER A 34 -26.04 21.31 18.03
CA SER A 34 -27.31 21.28 18.78
C SER A 34 -27.28 20.25 19.91
N LEU A 35 -26.80 19.03 19.65
CA LEU A 35 -26.73 17.96 20.64
C LEU A 35 -25.70 18.24 21.73
N LEU A 36 -24.60 18.94 21.39
CA LEU A 36 -23.59 19.38 22.36
C LEU A 36 -24.15 20.39 23.39
N GLN A 37 -25.25 21.07 23.09
CA GLN A 37 -25.92 22.00 24.01
C GLN A 37 -26.87 21.31 25.00
N THR A 38 -27.19 20.03 24.78
CA THR A 38 -28.03 19.23 25.69
C THR A 38 -27.18 18.58 26.79
N LYS A 39 -27.57 18.78 28.06
CA LYS A 39 -26.70 18.56 29.24
C LYS A 39 -26.47 17.08 29.63
N ASP A 40 -25.26 16.82 30.15
CA ASP A 40 -24.82 15.72 31.05
C ASP A 40 -24.82 14.24 30.55
N GLN A 41 -24.91 13.94 29.25
CA GLN A 41 -24.97 12.55 28.75
C GLN A 41 -23.97 12.23 27.63
N ASN A 42 -23.71 10.93 27.37
CA ASN A 42 -23.01 10.50 26.15
C ASN A 42 -23.92 10.73 24.96
N VAL A 43 -23.39 11.40 23.94
CA VAL A 43 -24.10 11.63 22.69
C VAL A 43 -23.48 10.71 21.64
N LEU A 44 -24.27 9.78 21.12
CA LEU A 44 -23.91 9.01 19.95
C LEU A 44 -24.95 9.24 18.88
N PHE A 45 -24.50 9.43 17.65
CA PHE A 45 -25.36 9.46 16.48
C PHE A 45 -24.57 9.06 15.23
N SER A 46 -25.28 8.58 14.22
CA SER A 46 -24.73 8.30 12.90
C SER A 46 -25.22 9.35 11.90
N PRO A 47 -24.36 10.29 11.48
CA PRO A 47 -24.74 11.28 10.48
C PRO A 47 -25.21 10.63 9.18
N ALA A 48 -24.54 9.55 8.74
CA ALA A 48 -24.92 8.80 7.56
C ALA A 48 -26.36 8.26 7.66
N SER A 49 -26.72 7.64 8.80
CA SER A 49 -28.08 7.12 8.99
C SER A 49 -29.14 8.21 8.93
N VAL A 50 -28.85 9.37 9.54
CA VAL A 50 -29.76 10.52 9.51
C VAL A 50 -29.89 11.07 8.10
N THR A 51 -28.78 11.21 7.36
CA THR A 51 -28.79 11.67 5.97
C THR A 51 -29.61 10.75 5.07
N PHE A 52 -29.47 9.43 5.16
CA PHE A 52 -30.30 8.50 4.38
C PHE A 52 -31.79 8.60 4.74
N ALA A 53 -32.14 8.77 6.02
CA ALA A 53 -33.53 9.01 6.42
C ALA A 53 -34.08 10.33 5.87
N LEU A 54 -33.26 11.40 5.84
CA LEU A 54 -33.61 12.67 5.20
C LEU A 54 -33.72 12.55 3.68
N LEU A 55 -32.92 11.69 3.03
CA LEU A 55 -33.04 11.38 1.60
C LEU A 55 -34.36 10.67 1.27
N LEU A 56 -34.80 9.74 2.13
CA LEU A 56 -36.13 9.14 2.00
C LEU A 56 -37.23 10.21 2.12
N LEU A 57 -37.09 11.15 3.08
CA LEU A 57 -38.07 12.22 3.31
C LEU A 57 -38.13 13.24 2.16
N VAL A 58 -36.98 13.76 1.71
CA VAL A 58 -36.93 14.80 0.67
C VAL A 58 -37.46 14.29 -0.67
N ASN A 59 -37.27 13.00 -0.99
CA ASN A 59 -37.85 12.39 -2.18
C ASN A 59 -39.39 12.26 -2.10
N GLY A 60 -39.98 12.39 -0.92
CA GLY A 60 -41.43 12.43 -0.70
C GLY A 60 -42.03 13.85 -0.71
N THR A 61 -41.20 14.90 -0.72
CA THR A 61 -41.66 16.29 -0.83
C THR A 61 -42.13 16.60 -2.26
N SER A 62 -43.15 17.44 -2.41
CA SER A 62 -43.57 17.96 -3.72
C SER A 62 -42.48 18.81 -4.36
N LYS A 63 -42.45 18.82 -5.69
CA LYS A 63 -41.51 19.65 -6.47
C LYS A 63 -41.69 21.14 -6.17
N GLU A 64 -40.58 21.87 -6.18
CA GLU A 64 -40.55 23.34 -6.00
C GLU A 64 -41.19 23.84 -4.68
N THR A 65 -41.03 23.07 -3.60
CA THR A 65 -41.57 23.44 -2.27
C THR A 65 -40.49 23.87 -1.30
N GLN A 66 -40.83 24.78 -0.38
CA GLN A 66 -39.89 25.24 0.66
C GLN A 66 -39.39 24.08 1.53
N SER A 67 -40.20 23.07 1.82
CA SER A 67 -39.77 21.87 2.55
C SER A 67 -38.63 21.13 1.86
N ARG A 68 -38.65 21.07 0.52
CA ARG A 68 -37.57 20.46 -0.26
C ARG A 68 -36.30 21.31 -0.17
N GLU A 69 -36.44 22.62 -0.39
CA GLU A 69 -35.33 23.56 -0.33
C GLU A 69 -34.64 23.51 1.04
N GLU A 70 -35.40 23.52 2.14
CA GLU A 70 -34.83 23.49 3.49
C GLU A 70 -33.99 22.24 3.78
N ILE A 71 -34.41 21.06 3.28
CA ILE A 71 -33.62 19.82 3.45
C ILE A 71 -32.35 19.86 2.60
N LEU A 72 -32.44 20.33 1.35
CA LEU A 72 -31.28 20.41 0.45
C LEU A 72 -30.28 21.48 0.91
N ASP A 73 -30.76 22.63 1.40
CA ASP A 73 -29.93 23.67 1.99
C ASP A 73 -29.20 23.17 3.23
N ALA A 74 -29.83 22.33 4.05
CA ALA A 74 -29.19 21.70 5.20
C ALA A 74 -28.03 20.76 4.81
N PHE A 75 -28.04 20.19 3.60
CA PHE A 75 -26.90 19.41 3.09
C PHE A 75 -25.70 20.27 2.69
N LYS A 76 -25.87 21.60 2.56
CA LYS A 76 -24.81 22.58 2.22
C LYS A 76 -23.89 22.10 1.10
N LEU A 77 -24.48 21.62 0.00
CA LEU A 77 -23.71 21.12 -1.12
C LEU A 77 -22.88 22.25 -1.78
N PRO A 78 -21.73 21.95 -2.38
CA PRO A 78 -20.96 22.92 -3.17
C PRO A 78 -21.85 23.57 -4.24
N SER A 79 -21.62 24.85 -4.54
CA SER A 79 -22.39 25.65 -5.51
C SER A 79 -22.17 25.20 -6.97
N LEU A 80 -22.56 23.96 -7.27
CA LEU A 80 -22.43 23.32 -8.57
C LEU A 80 -23.74 23.39 -9.38
N VAL A 81 -24.85 23.84 -8.78
CA VAL A 81 -26.19 23.66 -9.34
C VAL A 81 -27.05 24.90 -9.16
N ASN A 82 -27.86 25.22 -10.18
CA ASN A 82 -28.70 26.42 -10.22
C ASN A 82 -30.16 26.17 -9.75
N ASN A 83 -30.59 24.93 -9.51
CA ASN A 83 -31.93 24.59 -9.03
C ASN A 83 -31.95 23.31 -8.15
N SER A 84 -33.00 23.16 -7.34
CA SER A 84 -33.14 22.09 -6.35
C SER A 84 -33.48 20.71 -6.90
N ALA A 85 -34.08 20.63 -8.08
CA ALA A 85 -34.41 19.35 -8.71
C ALA A 85 -33.12 18.60 -9.13
N GLU A 86 -32.24 19.31 -9.84
CA GLU A 86 -30.94 18.78 -10.26
C GLU A 86 -30.04 18.48 -9.04
N CYS A 87 -30.09 19.33 -8.00
CA CYS A 87 -29.39 19.11 -6.74
C CYS A 87 -29.81 17.80 -6.07
N LEU A 88 -31.12 17.54 -5.97
CA LEU A 88 -31.64 16.31 -5.40
C LEU A 88 -31.25 15.08 -6.22
N ASP A 89 -31.31 15.15 -7.55
CA ASP A 89 -30.93 14.04 -8.42
C ASP A 89 -29.44 13.70 -8.29
N LEU A 90 -28.56 14.71 -8.16
CA LEU A 90 -27.14 14.48 -7.95
C LEU A 90 -26.82 13.78 -6.62
N VAL A 91 -27.45 14.19 -5.51
CA VAL A 91 -27.26 13.53 -4.21
C VAL A 91 -27.88 12.13 -4.20
N ASN A 92 -29.03 11.95 -4.86
CA ASN A 92 -29.66 10.65 -5.02
C ASN A 92 -28.74 9.67 -5.77
N ASN A 93 -28.15 10.10 -6.88
CA ASN A 93 -27.21 9.29 -7.64
C ASN A 93 -25.96 8.95 -6.82
N ALA A 94 -25.38 9.93 -6.11
CA ALA A 94 -24.25 9.71 -5.21
C ALA A 94 -24.55 8.68 -4.11
N ALA A 95 -25.74 8.74 -3.51
CA ALA A 95 -26.21 7.77 -2.53
C ALA A 95 -26.46 6.38 -3.13
N GLN A 96 -26.96 6.32 -4.36
CA GLN A 96 -27.15 5.07 -5.08
C GLN A 96 -25.81 4.39 -5.41
N ASP A 97 -24.84 5.16 -5.92
CA ASP A 97 -23.50 4.69 -6.26
C ASP A 97 -22.79 4.13 -5.02
N LEU A 98 -22.83 4.88 -3.90
CA LEU A 98 -22.28 4.39 -2.64
C LEU A 98 -22.95 3.07 -2.20
N LEU A 99 -24.28 2.98 -2.27
CA LEU A 99 -24.97 1.74 -1.90
C LEU A 99 -24.60 0.57 -2.83
N ASN A 100 -24.40 0.80 -4.12
CA ASN A 100 -23.99 -0.23 -5.07
C ASN A 100 -22.56 -0.73 -4.79
N GLU A 101 -21.64 0.18 -4.45
CA GLU A 101 -20.27 -0.15 -4.04
C GLU A 101 -20.28 -0.94 -2.74
N LEU A 102 -20.99 -0.47 -1.71
CA LEU A 102 -21.05 -1.11 -0.40
C LEU A 102 -21.70 -2.50 -0.46
N LEU A 103 -22.70 -2.69 -1.34
CA LEU A 103 -23.34 -3.97 -1.56
C LEU A 103 -22.57 -4.88 -2.54
N ASN A 104 -21.39 -4.44 -3.02
CA ASN A 104 -20.52 -5.14 -3.96
C ASN A 104 -21.29 -5.69 -5.19
N ARG A 105 -22.24 -4.90 -5.73
CA ARG A 105 -23.09 -5.33 -6.84
C ARG A 105 -22.34 -5.40 -8.18
N ASP A 106 -21.26 -4.64 -8.30
CA ASP A 106 -20.51 -4.51 -9.55
C ASP A 106 -19.26 -5.41 -9.62
N GLY A 107 -18.92 -6.10 -8.51
CA GLY A 107 -17.80 -7.07 -8.45
C GLY A 107 -16.41 -6.47 -8.72
N SER A 108 -16.28 -5.14 -8.71
CA SER A 108 -15.09 -4.40 -9.13
C SER A 108 -14.00 -4.26 -8.07
N VAL A 109 -14.29 -4.62 -6.81
CA VAL A 109 -13.37 -4.48 -5.68
C VAL A 109 -12.97 -5.88 -5.16
N GLU A 110 -11.86 -6.42 -5.66
CA GLU A 110 -11.22 -7.64 -5.15
C GLU A 110 -10.45 -7.36 -3.84
N ILE A 111 -11.16 -6.95 -2.77
CA ILE A 111 -10.59 -7.00 -1.41
C ILE A 111 -10.90 -8.39 -0.85
N PRO A 112 -9.90 -9.16 -0.37
CA PRO A 112 -10.13 -10.42 0.30
C PRO A 112 -11.19 -10.30 1.41
N SER A 113 -12.19 -11.18 1.40
CA SER A 113 -13.36 -11.09 2.30
C SER A 113 -13.00 -11.09 3.79
N ASP A 114 -11.82 -11.59 4.14
CA ASP A 114 -11.29 -11.59 5.50
C ASP A 114 -10.76 -10.23 5.98
N ARG A 115 -10.59 -9.26 5.07
CA ARG A 115 -10.10 -7.89 5.34
C ARG A 115 -11.19 -6.82 5.28
N LEU A 116 -12.33 -7.08 4.65
CA LEU A 116 -13.43 -6.12 4.57
C LEU A 116 -14.08 -5.90 5.94
N ALA A 117 -14.40 -4.64 6.23
CA ALA A 117 -15.33 -4.34 7.31
C ALA A 117 -16.72 -4.83 6.91
N ASP A 118 -17.45 -5.36 7.87
CA ASP A 118 -18.82 -5.79 7.64
C ASP A 118 -19.74 -4.58 7.79
N LEU A 119 -20.22 -4.03 6.67
CA LEU A 119 -21.05 -2.84 6.61
C LEU A 119 -22.39 -3.17 5.96
N GLU A 120 -23.48 -2.75 6.58
CA GLU A 120 -24.84 -2.87 6.02
C GLU A 120 -25.57 -1.54 6.16
N VAL A 121 -26.12 -1.05 5.05
CA VAL A 121 -27.05 0.08 5.03
C VAL A 121 -28.37 -0.43 4.48
N ALA A 122 -29.45 -0.25 5.24
CA ALA A 122 -30.77 -0.73 4.86
C ALA A 122 -31.83 0.35 5.08
N ASN A 123 -32.81 0.39 4.19
CA ASN A 123 -33.88 1.36 4.20
C ASN A 123 -35.22 0.64 4.19
N SER A 124 -36.21 1.15 4.93
CA SER A 124 -37.57 0.65 4.88
C SER A 124 -38.61 1.76 4.99
N ILE A 125 -39.75 1.51 4.37
CA ILE A 125 -40.94 2.36 4.38
C ILE A 125 -42.08 1.54 4.96
N TRP A 126 -42.74 2.08 5.98
CA TRP A 126 -43.88 1.42 6.62
C TRP A 126 -45.09 2.32 6.54
N GLY A 127 -46.19 1.86 5.95
CA GLY A 127 -47.40 2.68 5.86
C GLY A 127 -48.39 2.25 4.79
N GLU A 128 -49.53 2.91 4.76
CA GLU A 128 -50.62 2.68 3.80
C GLU A 128 -50.94 3.95 2.99
N GLY A 129 -51.42 3.76 1.76
CA GLY A 129 -51.76 4.86 0.85
C GLY A 129 -50.56 5.66 0.36
N ILE A 130 -49.37 5.04 0.35
CA ILE A 130 -48.15 5.63 -0.24
C ILE A 130 -48.22 5.47 -1.75
N HIS A 131 -47.82 6.51 -2.47
CA HIS A 131 -47.78 6.46 -3.94
C HIS A 131 -46.80 5.39 -4.43
N GLN A 132 -47.26 4.57 -5.36
CA GLN A 132 -46.45 3.51 -5.95
C GLN A 132 -45.21 4.07 -6.67
N SER A 133 -45.34 5.23 -7.32
CA SER A 133 -44.23 5.93 -7.96
C SER A 133 -43.12 6.31 -6.98
N TYR A 134 -43.47 6.72 -5.76
CA TYR A 134 -42.48 7.00 -4.71
C TYR A 134 -41.78 5.73 -4.26
N LEU A 135 -42.53 4.66 -3.97
CA LEU A 135 -41.97 3.37 -3.55
C LEU A 135 -41.00 2.79 -4.57
N GLU A 136 -41.36 2.82 -5.86
CA GLU A 136 -40.48 2.39 -6.96
C GLU A 136 -39.21 3.24 -7.04
N LYS A 137 -39.34 4.56 -6.88
CA LYS A 137 -38.21 5.48 -6.88
C LYS A 137 -37.23 5.19 -5.74
N VAL A 138 -37.69 5.13 -4.49
CA VAL A 138 -36.79 4.89 -3.34
C VAL A 138 -36.29 3.44 -3.26
N SER A 139 -37.03 2.48 -3.82
CA SER A 139 -36.54 1.12 -4.00
C SER A 139 -35.38 1.07 -5.01
N ALA A 140 -35.48 1.80 -6.13
CA ALA A 140 -34.44 1.84 -7.14
C ALA A 140 -33.17 2.59 -6.66
N LEU A 141 -33.36 3.75 -6.02
CA LEU A 141 -32.26 4.58 -5.55
C LEU A 141 -31.59 4.02 -4.29
N PHE A 142 -32.38 3.53 -3.32
CA PHE A 142 -31.89 3.25 -1.97
C PHE A 142 -32.14 1.81 -1.50
N SER A 143 -32.57 0.92 -2.40
CA SER A 143 -32.93 -0.47 -2.06
C SER A 143 -33.93 -0.57 -0.89
N ALA A 144 -34.85 0.40 -0.81
CA ALA A 144 -35.76 0.52 0.31
C ALA A 144 -36.91 -0.49 0.25
N GLU A 145 -37.16 -1.19 1.36
CA GLU A 145 -38.19 -2.22 1.48
C GLU A 145 -39.53 -1.61 1.96
N ALA A 146 -40.64 -1.92 1.28
CA ALA A 146 -41.96 -1.42 1.65
C ALA A 146 -42.75 -2.44 2.47
N PHE A 147 -43.39 -1.98 3.55
CA PHE A 147 -44.19 -2.79 4.47
C PHE A 147 -45.52 -2.10 4.80
N PRO A 148 -46.57 -2.87 5.14
CA PRO A 148 -47.79 -2.29 5.69
C PRO A 148 -47.51 -1.64 7.06
N PRO A 149 -48.40 -0.76 7.55
CA PRO A 149 -48.27 -0.14 8.86
C PRO A 149 -47.98 -1.19 9.95
N PRO A 150 -47.02 -0.93 10.87
CA PRO A 150 -46.77 -1.84 11.97
C PRO A 150 -47.87 -1.66 13.02
N GLU A 151 -48.44 -2.75 13.52
CA GLU A 151 -49.42 -2.70 14.62
C GLU A 151 -48.75 -2.24 15.92
N ASP A 152 -47.51 -2.69 16.14
CA ASP A 152 -46.71 -2.43 17.33
C ASP A 152 -45.20 -2.28 17.02
N GLY A 153 -44.41 -1.97 18.05
CA GLY A 153 -42.96 -1.84 17.97
C GLY A 153 -42.21 -3.12 17.58
N ARG A 154 -42.81 -4.31 17.77
CA ARG A 154 -42.10 -5.60 17.61
C ARG A 154 -41.68 -5.84 16.17
N ARG A 155 -42.56 -5.54 15.22
CA ARG A 155 -42.28 -5.76 13.78
C ARG A 155 -41.13 -4.89 13.29
N VAL A 156 -41.14 -3.61 13.69
CA VAL A 156 -40.08 -2.67 13.31
C VAL A 156 -38.77 -3.02 14.01
N ASN A 157 -38.81 -3.33 15.31
CA ASN A 157 -37.64 -3.77 16.06
C ASN A 157 -37.01 -5.02 15.46
N ALA A 158 -37.81 -6.01 15.06
CA ALA A 158 -37.31 -7.24 14.43
C ALA A 158 -36.62 -6.95 13.08
N TRP A 159 -37.14 -5.98 12.30
CA TRP A 159 -36.49 -5.54 11.07
C TRP A 159 -35.15 -4.85 11.37
N ILE A 160 -35.12 -3.90 12.30
CA ILE A 160 -33.89 -3.19 12.70
C ILE A 160 -32.86 -4.16 13.26
N GLU A 161 -33.27 -5.07 14.15
CA GLU A 161 -32.39 -6.07 14.76
C GLU A 161 -31.79 -6.99 13.68
N LYS A 162 -32.59 -7.40 12.69
CA LYS A 162 -32.09 -8.21 11.56
C LYS A 162 -31.05 -7.44 10.73
N LYS A 163 -31.36 -6.19 10.34
CA LYS A 163 -30.46 -5.34 9.52
C LYS A 163 -29.22 -4.86 10.27
N THR A 164 -29.24 -4.94 11.60
CA THR A 164 -28.09 -4.64 12.46
C THR A 164 -27.47 -5.89 13.09
N LYS A 165 -27.79 -7.08 12.55
CA LYS A 165 -27.22 -8.37 12.95
C LYS A 165 -27.29 -8.65 14.46
N GLY A 166 -28.37 -8.21 15.09
CA GLY A 166 -28.59 -8.36 16.53
C GLY A 166 -27.92 -7.31 17.41
N HIS A 167 -27.17 -6.35 16.85
CA HIS A 167 -26.41 -5.38 17.63
C HIS A 167 -27.30 -4.24 18.16
N LEU A 168 -28.24 -3.74 17.36
CA LEU A 168 -29.21 -2.73 17.79
C LEU A 168 -30.57 -3.38 18.05
N LYS A 169 -31.06 -3.27 19.28
CA LYS A 169 -32.33 -3.86 19.73
C LYS A 169 -33.26 -2.79 20.27
N GLU A 170 -34.55 -3.12 20.32
CA GLU A 170 -35.58 -2.33 21.01
C GLU A 170 -35.50 -0.83 20.67
N PHE A 171 -35.66 -0.49 19.39
CA PHE A 171 -35.74 0.91 18.95
C PHE A 171 -37.02 1.57 19.48
N PHE A 172 -38.14 0.85 19.38
CA PHE A 172 -39.42 1.18 19.99
C PHE A 172 -39.68 0.26 21.19
N SER A 173 -40.55 0.69 22.10
CA SER A 173 -41.08 -0.26 23.10
C SER A 173 -41.89 -1.34 22.38
N PRO A 174 -41.75 -2.64 22.71
CA PRO A 174 -42.48 -3.71 22.02
C PRO A 174 -44.00 -3.47 21.95
N GLU A 175 -44.59 -2.94 23.02
CA GLU A 175 -46.04 -2.66 23.10
C GLU A 175 -46.43 -1.27 22.60
N GLN A 176 -45.51 -0.53 21.99
CA GLN A 176 -45.80 0.78 21.42
C GLN A 176 -46.71 0.61 20.21
N SER A 177 -47.98 0.98 20.36
CA SER A 177 -48.97 0.90 19.30
C SER A 177 -48.83 2.07 18.34
N PHE A 178 -48.90 1.78 17.04
CA PHE A 178 -48.95 2.79 15.99
C PHE A 178 -50.33 2.77 15.33
N SER A 179 -50.87 3.97 15.08
CA SER A 179 -52.10 4.10 14.29
C SER A 179 -51.83 3.74 12.82
N ASN A 180 -52.82 3.20 12.11
CA ASN A 180 -52.75 2.96 10.66
C ASN A 180 -52.55 4.26 9.84
N THR A 181 -52.66 5.43 10.49
CA THR A 181 -52.39 6.75 9.91
C THR A 181 -50.92 7.15 9.95
N VAL A 182 -50.05 6.31 10.51
CA VAL A 182 -48.61 6.54 10.62
C VAL A 182 -47.89 6.02 9.38
N ILE A 183 -46.99 6.84 8.84
CA ILE A 183 -46.00 6.41 7.86
C ILE A 183 -44.62 6.55 8.51
N MET A 184 -43.75 5.55 8.38
CA MET A 184 -42.38 5.60 8.88
C MET A 184 -41.39 5.43 7.75
N LEU A 185 -40.42 6.34 7.68
CA LEU A 185 -39.25 6.22 6.81
C LEU A 185 -38.06 5.88 7.70
N ILE A 186 -37.51 4.68 7.55
CA ILE A 186 -36.50 4.15 8.47
C ILE A 186 -35.24 3.83 7.69
N ASN A 187 -34.12 4.36 8.16
CA ASN A 187 -32.79 3.91 7.77
C ASN A 187 -32.16 3.15 8.95
N SER A 188 -31.37 2.11 8.66
CA SER A 188 -30.45 1.50 9.60
C SER A 188 -29.07 1.31 8.99
N VAL A 189 -28.03 1.47 9.81
CA VAL A 189 -26.63 1.22 9.47
C VAL A 189 -26.03 0.26 10.47
N TYR A 190 -25.26 -0.71 10.00
CA TYR A 190 -24.41 -1.59 10.77
C TYR A 190 -22.98 -1.49 10.27
N PHE A 191 -22.02 -1.46 11.19
CA PHE A 191 -20.60 -1.47 10.91
C PHE A 191 -19.91 -2.41 11.90
N HIS A 192 -19.05 -3.28 11.40
CA HIS A 192 -18.10 -4.03 12.20
C HIS A 192 -16.72 -4.00 11.54
N GLY A 193 -15.84 -3.17 12.10
CA GLY A 193 -14.46 -3.01 11.67
C GLY A 193 -13.51 -3.66 12.67
N ARG A 194 -12.50 -4.38 12.17
CA ARG A 194 -11.39 -4.91 12.98
C ARG A 194 -10.20 -3.96 12.95
N TRP A 195 -9.56 -3.70 14.09
CA TRP A 195 -8.38 -2.84 14.13
C TRP A 195 -7.26 -3.38 13.22
N LEU A 196 -6.54 -2.49 12.54
CA LEU A 196 -5.31 -2.87 11.84
C LEU A 196 -4.28 -3.43 12.82
N HIS A 197 -4.20 -2.80 13.99
CA HIS A 197 -3.37 -3.21 15.12
C HIS A 197 -4.27 -3.47 16.34
N PRO A 198 -4.74 -4.72 16.55
CA PRO A 198 -5.59 -5.05 17.69
C PRO A 198 -4.80 -4.99 19.00
N PHE A 199 -5.52 -4.70 20.09
CA PHE A 199 -4.97 -4.73 21.45
C PHE A 199 -4.82 -6.19 21.92
N GLY A 200 -3.83 -6.44 22.78
CA GLY A 200 -3.70 -7.74 23.44
C GLY A 200 -4.79 -7.89 24.52
N PRO A 201 -5.60 -8.97 24.52
CA PRO A 201 -6.60 -9.19 25.58
C PRO A 201 -5.99 -9.26 26.99
N ASP A 202 -4.77 -9.77 27.11
CA ASP A 202 -4.03 -9.86 28.38
C ASP A 202 -3.46 -8.49 28.83
N ASP A 203 -3.44 -7.50 27.93
CA ASP A 203 -2.99 -6.14 28.20
C ASP A 203 -4.12 -5.21 28.65
N THR A 204 -5.38 -5.69 28.63
CA THR A 204 -6.53 -4.97 29.18
C THR A 204 -6.55 -5.07 30.70
N LYS A 205 -6.45 -3.93 31.38
CA LYS A 205 -6.41 -3.85 32.85
C LYS A 205 -7.39 -2.81 33.37
N SER A 206 -7.94 -3.06 34.56
CA SER A 206 -8.77 -2.06 35.25
C SER A 206 -7.90 -0.86 35.66
N ALA A 207 -8.33 0.35 35.30
CA ALA A 207 -7.66 1.59 35.66
C ALA A 207 -8.69 2.74 35.86
N PRO A 208 -8.33 3.79 36.63
CA PRO A 208 -9.23 4.92 36.86
C PRO A 208 -9.44 5.76 35.60
N PHE A 209 -10.69 6.14 35.35
CA PHE A 209 -11.16 7.04 34.32
C PHE A 209 -11.79 8.29 34.98
N SER A 210 -11.31 9.47 34.58
CA SER A 210 -11.79 10.75 35.09
C SER A 210 -12.94 11.28 34.23
N THR A 211 -14.11 11.48 34.81
CA THR A 211 -15.21 12.19 34.13
C THR A 211 -14.94 13.70 34.06
N PRO A 212 -15.60 14.43 33.15
CA PRO A 212 -15.56 15.89 33.11
C PRO A 212 -16.02 16.57 34.41
N LEU A 213 -16.82 15.88 35.23
CA LEU A 213 -17.27 16.37 36.54
C LEU A 213 -16.28 16.05 37.67
N GLY A 214 -15.08 15.54 37.33
CA GLY A 214 -14.02 15.19 38.30
C GLY A 214 -14.25 13.87 39.05
N LYS A 215 -15.33 13.14 38.76
CA LYS A 215 -15.58 11.81 39.34
C LYS A 215 -14.63 10.77 38.70
N GLN A 216 -14.00 9.95 39.53
CA GLN A 216 -13.22 8.78 39.11
C GLN A 216 -14.09 7.54 39.02
N LEU A 217 -13.86 6.72 38.00
CA LEU A 217 -14.57 5.46 37.75
C LEU A 217 -13.56 4.41 37.32
N ASP A 218 -13.73 3.16 37.73
CA ASP A 218 -12.89 2.08 37.22
C ASP A 218 -13.39 1.67 35.83
N ALA A 219 -12.49 1.74 34.83
CA ALA A 219 -12.75 1.31 33.47
C ALA A 219 -11.73 0.26 33.04
N SER A 220 -12.13 -0.65 32.16
CA SER A 220 -11.19 -1.59 31.53
C SER A 220 -10.40 -0.84 30.47
N MET A 221 -9.11 -0.59 30.70
CA MET A 221 -8.22 0.11 29.78
C MET A 221 -7.42 -0.90 28.96
N MET A 222 -7.62 -0.86 27.66
CA MET A 222 -6.85 -1.62 26.68
C MET A 222 -5.55 -0.87 26.38
N THR A 223 -4.42 -1.59 26.35
CA THR A 223 -3.10 -0.99 26.14
C THR A 223 -2.40 -1.62 24.94
N ILE A 224 -1.77 -0.79 24.12
CA ILE A 224 -0.89 -1.24 23.03
C ILE A 224 0.36 -0.37 22.98
N GLU A 225 1.54 -1.01 22.99
CA GLU A 225 2.84 -0.34 23.06
C GLU A 225 3.65 -0.51 21.78
N GLY A 226 4.57 0.43 21.54
CA GLY A 226 5.62 0.29 20.52
C GLY A 226 5.13 0.34 19.07
N LYS A 227 3.89 0.77 18.83
CA LYS A 227 3.33 0.98 17.49
C LYS A 227 3.48 2.43 17.04
N THR A 228 3.50 2.61 15.73
CA THR A 228 3.52 3.92 15.08
C THR A 228 2.09 4.33 14.73
N TRP A 229 1.69 5.51 15.18
CA TRP A 229 0.34 6.05 15.03
C TRP A 229 0.37 7.36 14.26
N GLU A 230 -0.71 7.64 13.54
CA GLU A 230 -1.00 8.99 13.06
C GLU A 230 -1.50 9.80 14.25
N TYR A 231 -0.63 10.68 14.75
CA TYR A 231 -0.84 11.41 16.00
C TYR A 231 -0.41 12.86 15.84
N ALA A 232 -1.27 13.77 16.31
CA ALA A 232 -0.98 15.18 16.36
C ALA A 232 -1.28 15.75 17.76
N GLU A 233 -0.47 16.71 18.16
CA GLU A 233 -0.63 17.41 19.42
C GLU A 233 -0.75 18.91 19.18
N ARG A 234 -1.80 19.51 19.72
CA ARG A 234 -2.11 20.94 19.64
C ARG A 234 -2.11 21.55 21.04
N GLU A 235 -2.35 22.85 21.14
CA GLU A 235 -2.30 23.56 22.44
C GLU A 235 -3.37 23.04 23.41
N SER A 236 -4.57 22.75 22.92
CA SER A 236 -5.74 22.37 23.73
C SER A 236 -6.11 20.87 23.67
N TYR A 237 -5.68 20.14 22.65
CA TYR A 237 -6.06 18.74 22.43
C TYR A 237 -4.97 17.89 21.76
N GLN A 238 -5.20 16.58 21.77
CA GLN A 238 -4.46 15.54 21.07
C GLN A 238 -5.41 14.85 20.08
N VAL A 239 -4.89 14.45 18.93
CA VAL A 239 -5.61 13.68 17.92
C VAL A 239 -4.87 12.38 17.67
N LEU A 240 -5.61 11.27 17.69
CA LEU A 240 -5.12 9.95 17.34
C LEU A 240 -6.00 9.36 16.26
N HIS A 241 -5.39 8.89 15.17
CA HIS A 241 -6.08 8.11 14.15
C HIS A 241 -5.69 6.63 14.24
N MET A 242 -6.70 5.76 14.33
CA MET A 242 -6.56 4.32 14.45
C MET A 242 -7.19 3.64 13.23
N PRO A 243 -6.38 3.12 12.29
CA PRO A 243 -6.90 2.48 11.09
C PRO A 243 -7.51 1.11 11.39
N TYR A 244 -8.56 0.76 10.65
CA TYR A 244 -9.10 -0.61 10.60
C TYR A 244 -8.35 -1.45 9.56
N LYS A 245 -8.54 -2.77 9.56
CA LYS A 245 -8.02 -3.69 8.54
C LYS A 245 -8.54 -3.35 7.14
N ASP A 246 -9.79 -2.88 7.08
CA ASP A 246 -10.32 -2.21 5.91
C ASP A 246 -9.88 -0.75 5.97
N TYR A 247 -8.84 -0.43 5.19
CA TYR A 247 -8.18 0.88 5.19
C TYR A 247 -9.10 2.04 4.75
N ARG A 248 -10.29 1.74 4.24
CA ARG A 248 -11.32 2.76 3.93
C ARG A 248 -11.91 3.38 5.21
N PHE A 249 -11.78 2.71 6.35
CA PHE A 249 -12.31 3.17 7.63
C PHE A 249 -11.19 3.57 8.60
N LEU A 250 -11.45 4.63 9.36
CA LEU A 250 -10.53 5.21 10.33
C LEU A 250 -11.29 5.64 11.58
N ALA A 251 -10.86 5.19 12.76
CA ALA A 251 -11.33 5.79 14.01
C ALA A 251 -10.48 7.02 14.33
N THR A 252 -11.12 8.15 14.60
CA THR A 252 -10.44 9.39 15.03
C THR A 252 -10.84 9.72 16.45
N ILE A 253 -9.85 9.81 17.33
CA ILE A 253 -10.04 10.13 18.74
C ILE A 253 -9.45 11.51 18.99
N VAL A 254 -10.27 12.40 19.55
CA VAL A 254 -9.85 13.73 19.98
C VAL A 254 -9.89 13.75 21.50
N LEU A 255 -8.75 14.00 22.12
CA LEU A 255 -8.57 14.02 23.57
C LEU A 255 -8.13 15.42 24.02
N PRO A 256 -8.95 16.17 24.78
CA PRO A 256 -8.52 17.40 25.41
C PRO A 256 -7.35 17.15 26.39
N LYS A 257 -6.37 18.05 26.41
CA LYS A 257 -5.19 17.93 27.29
C LYS A 257 -5.51 18.13 28.77
N GLU A 258 -6.46 18.99 29.05
CA GLU A 258 -6.99 19.20 30.39
C GLU A 258 -8.36 18.55 30.53
N ALA A 259 -8.69 18.11 31.75
CA ALA A 259 -10.05 17.68 32.08
C ALA A 259 -10.97 18.90 32.01
N VAL A 260 -11.59 19.08 30.85
CA VAL A 260 -12.45 20.22 30.56
C VAL A 260 -13.91 19.77 30.57
N ASP A 261 -14.79 20.67 31.00
CA ASP A 261 -16.21 20.46 30.79
C ASP A 261 -16.54 20.45 29.28
N PHE A 262 -17.62 19.77 28.94
CA PHE A 262 -18.02 19.54 27.56
C PHE A 262 -18.37 20.82 26.81
N GLN A 263 -18.86 21.85 27.51
CA GLN A 263 -19.18 23.13 26.91
C GLN A 263 -17.90 23.84 26.44
N LYS A 264 -16.83 23.81 27.25
CA LYS A 264 -15.50 24.25 26.84
C LYS A 264 -14.94 23.39 25.71
N ALA A 265 -15.03 22.06 25.79
CA ALA A 265 -14.57 21.16 24.73
C ALA A 265 -15.26 21.45 23.37
N SER A 266 -16.57 21.71 23.38
CA SER A 266 -17.34 22.04 22.17
C SER A 266 -16.94 23.38 21.54
N THR A 267 -16.41 24.31 22.34
CA THR A 267 -15.90 25.61 21.88
C THR A 267 -14.40 25.63 21.61
N MET A 268 -13.68 24.57 22.01
CA MET A 268 -12.23 24.45 21.80
C MET A 268 -11.86 24.19 20.35
N MET A 269 -12.79 23.68 19.54
CA MET A 269 -12.57 23.39 18.13
C MET A 269 -13.56 24.18 17.28
N ASN A 270 -13.08 25.25 16.65
CA ASN A 270 -13.85 25.94 15.62
C ASN A 270 -13.92 25.09 14.32
N PRO A 271 -14.80 25.41 13.36
CA PRO A 271 -14.90 24.63 12.11
C PRO A 271 -13.60 24.52 11.30
N GLU A 272 -12.69 25.49 11.40
CA GLU A 272 -11.37 25.42 10.75
C GLU A 272 -10.44 24.44 11.48
N GLU A 273 -10.49 24.39 12.81
CA GLU A 273 -9.76 23.39 13.61
C GLU A 273 -10.27 21.97 13.37
N TRP A 274 -11.57 21.78 13.14
CA TRP A 274 -12.09 20.48 12.69
C TRP A 274 -11.50 20.04 11.36
N LYS A 275 -11.26 20.95 10.40
CA LYS A 275 -10.52 20.60 9.18
C LYS A 275 -9.10 20.16 9.50
N HIS A 276 -8.42 20.83 10.43
CA HIS A 276 -7.07 20.48 10.86
C HIS A 276 -6.98 19.07 11.47
N VAL A 277 -7.96 18.66 12.29
CA VAL A 277 -8.06 17.28 12.82
C VAL A 277 -7.98 16.23 11.71
N PHE A 278 -8.62 16.47 10.57
CA PHE A 278 -8.65 15.51 9.46
C PHE A 278 -7.46 15.65 8.50
N LEU A 279 -6.83 16.83 8.42
CA LEU A 279 -5.69 17.13 7.55
C LEU A 279 -4.32 16.78 8.16
N GLU A 280 -4.24 16.59 9.48
CA GLU A 280 -2.99 16.38 10.23
C GLU A 280 -2.48 14.93 10.27
N ARG A 281 -2.99 14.05 9.40
CA ARG A 281 -2.63 12.63 9.28
C ARG A 281 -1.15 12.34 8.97
N LYS A 282 -0.36 13.38 8.65
CA LYS A 282 1.03 13.25 8.18
C LYS A 282 2.05 13.03 9.29
N MET A 283 1.69 13.29 10.55
CA MET A 283 2.61 13.11 11.67
C MET A 283 2.50 11.69 12.22
N LYS A 284 3.58 10.92 12.08
CA LYS A 284 3.71 9.57 12.60
C LYS A 284 4.55 9.56 13.86
N ALA A 285 4.00 9.08 14.97
CA ALA A 285 4.70 8.98 16.24
C ALA A 285 4.67 7.54 16.76
N ARG A 286 5.81 7.04 17.22
CA ARG A 286 5.87 5.76 17.95
C ARG A 286 5.49 6.01 19.39
N GLY A 287 4.52 5.26 19.91
CA GLY A 287 4.00 5.51 21.26
C GLY A 287 3.13 4.39 21.81
N THR A 288 2.60 4.66 23.00
CA THR A 288 1.66 3.80 23.72
C THR A 288 0.27 4.41 23.64
N VAL A 289 -0.72 3.60 23.24
CA VAL A 289 -2.14 3.98 23.26
C VAL A 289 -2.82 3.24 24.39
N ILE A 290 -3.54 3.98 25.23
CA ILE A 290 -4.36 3.46 26.33
C ILE A 290 -5.79 3.95 26.06
N LEU A 291 -6.71 3.03 25.81
CA LEU A 291 -8.09 3.34 25.43
C LEU A 291 -9.06 2.52 26.28
N PRO A 292 -10.13 3.12 26.84
CA PRO A 292 -11.15 2.33 27.52
C PRO A 292 -11.85 1.39 26.54
N LYS A 293 -12.15 0.18 27.00
CA LYS A 293 -13.16 -0.71 26.43
C LYS A 293 -14.53 -0.24 26.90
N PHE A 294 -15.48 -0.06 25.99
CA PHE A 294 -16.82 0.41 26.35
C PHE A 294 -17.89 -0.07 25.37
N ASP A 295 -19.11 -0.04 25.85
CA ASP A 295 -20.34 -0.30 25.10
C ASP A 295 -21.30 0.82 25.49
N LEU A 296 -21.68 1.64 24.51
CA LEU A 296 -22.50 2.82 24.71
C LEU A 296 -23.70 2.79 23.77
N GLU A 297 -24.85 3.16 24.30
CA GLU A 297 -26.09 3.29 23.55
C GLU A 297 -26.72 4.66 23.85
N SER A 298 -27.27 5.31 22.83
CA SER A 298 -28.06 6.52 22.93
C SER A 298 -29.35 6.39 22.13
N GLN A 299 -30.38 7.10 22.60
CA GLN A 299 -31.60 7.33 21.84
C GLN A 299 -32.02 8.78 22.02
N VAL A 300 -32.23 9.49 20.91
CA VAL A 300 -32.48 10.94 20.89
C VAL A 300 -33.55 11.25 19.85
N ASP A 301 -34.43 12.20 20.18
CA ASP A 301 -35.30 12.84 19.19
C ASP A 301 -34.55 14.03 18.55
N LEU A 302 -34.26 13.92 17.25
CA LEU A 302 -33.52 14.92 16.49
C LEU A 302 -34.41 16.05 15.95
N SER A 303 -35.72 16.02 16.22
CA SER A 303 -36.67 16.98 15.66
C SER A 303 -36.32 18.43 15.95
N GLN A 304 -35.96 18.75 17.20
CA GLN A 304 -35.57 20.12 17.55
C GLN A 304 -34.23 20.51 16.92
N ALA A 305 -33.25 19.61 16.93
CA ALA A 305 -31.94 19.86 16.34
C ALA A 305 -32.03 20.13 14.83
N LEU A 306 -32.89 19.40 14.11
CA LEU A 306 -33.12 19.60 12.67
C LEU A 306 -33.89 20.90 12.38
N LYS A 307 -34.84 21.29 13.24
CA LYS A 307 -35.50 22.61 13.16
C LYS A 307 -34.53 23.76 13.36
N ASP A 308 -33.59 23.60 14.28
CA ASP A 308 -32.53 24.58 14.55
C ASP A 308 -31.53 24.65 13.39
N ALA A 309 -31.30 23.52 12.70
CA ALA A 309 -30.50 23.43 11.48
C ALA A 309 -31.21 23.96 10.21
N GLY A 310 -32.47 24.40 10.30
CA GLY A 310 -33.22 25.04 9.22
C GLY A 310 -34.35 24.20 8.60
N ILE A 311 -34.49 22.92 8.96
CA ILE A 311 -35.53 22.03 8.45
C ILE A 311 -36.80 22.18 9.30
N ARG A 312 -37.76 23.00 8.86
CA ARG A 312 -38.92 23.39 9.68
C ARG A 312 -40.25 23.04 9.05
N ARG A 313 -40.43 23.30 7.75
CA ARG A 313 -41.73 23.18 7.07
C ARG A 313 -42.29 21.77 7.09
N VAL A 314 -41.43 20.75 7.01
CA VAL A 314 -41.84 19.34 7.09
C VAL A 314 -42.55 18.97 8.40
N PHE A 315 -42.38 19.74 9.47
CA PHE A 315 -43.06 19.53 10.75
C PHE A 315 -44.42 20.26 10.86
N ASP A 316 -44.80 21.09 9.87
CA ASP A 316 -46.10 21.76 9.82
C ASP A 316 -47.00 21.12 8.76
N ALA A 317 -48.13 20.55 9.16
CA ALA A 317 -49.07 19.87 8.25
C ALA A 317 -49.61 20.75 7.10
N ARG A 318 -49.58 22.08 7.26
CA ARG A 318 -50.02 23.02 6.23
C ARG A 318 -48.92 23.34 5.21
N GLU A 319 -47.67 23.08 5.56
CA GLU A 319 -46.52 23.54 4.79
C GLU A 319 -45.57 22.40 4.40
N ALA A 320 -45.71 21.21 5.00
CA ALA A 320 -44.85 20.06 4.78
C ALA A 320 -44.81 19.63 3.31
N ASN A 321 -45.95 19.73 2.61
CA ASN A 321 -46.08 19.45 1.18
C ASN A 321 -45.42 18.12 0.76
N LEU A 322 -45.87 17.01 1.35
CA LEU A 322 -45.36 15.66 1.08
C LEU A 322 -46.17 14.94 -0.03
N GLY A 323 -46.52 15.67 -1.09
CA GLY A 323 -47.45 15.20 -2.12
C GLY A 323 -46.89 14.14 -3.07
N GLU A 324 -45.57 13.97 -3.16
CA GLU A 324 -44.97 12.83 -3.89
C GLU A 324 -45.05 11.54 -3.05
N LEU A 325 -45.20 11.64 -1.72
CA LEU A 325 -45.32 10.49 -0.82
C LEU A 325 -46.76 9.95 -0.78
N THR A 326 -47.77 10.83 -0.67
CA THR A 326 -49.19 10.45 -0.59
C THR A 326 -50.11 11.65 -0.87
N ASP A 327 -51.38 11.39 -1.20
CA ASP A 327 -52.40 12.43 -1.43
C ASP A 327 -52.90 13.11 -0.13
N GLY A 328 -52.58 12.57 1.04
CA GLY A 328 -53.02 13.08 2.35
C GLY A 328 -52.12 14.18 2.92
N SER A 329 -52.70 15.09 3.71
CA SER A 329 -51.92 16.05 4.51
C SER A 329 -51.16 15.30 5.60
N LEU A 330 -49.84 15.20 5.44
CA LEU A 330 -48.89 14.63 6.39
C LEU A 330 -47.97 15.72 6.93
N ALA A 331 -47.53 15.53 8.17
CA ALA A 331 -46.37 16.23 8.72
C ALA A 331 -45.45 15.24 9.43
N VAL A 332 -44.18 15.58 9.52
CA VAL A 332 -43.24 14.93 10.42
C VAL A 332 -43.67 15.25 11.85
N ASP A 333 -44.01 14.21 12.60
CA ASP A 333 -44.26 14.30 14.03
C ASP A 333 -42.94 14.31 14.80
N SER A 334 -42.09 13.32 14.54
CA SER A 334 -40.80 13.15 15.20
C SER A 334 -39.76 12.46 14.31
N ILE A 335 -38.48 12.72 14.58
CA ILE A 335 -37.33 12.06 13.94
C ILE A 335 -36.50 11.42 15.05
N LEU A 336 -36.75 10.14 15.29
CA LEU A 336 -36.08 9.39 16.34
C LEU A 336 -34.79 8.78 15.81
N HIS A 337 -33.71 8.87 16.59
CA HIS A 337 -32.43 8.28 16.27
C HIS A 337 -31.94 7.44 17.44
N LYS A 338 -31.49 6.21 17.17
CA LYS A 338 -30.87 5.33 18.16
C LYS A 338 -29.53 4.85 17.62
N CYS A 339 -28.50 4.90 18.44
CA CYS A 339 -27.14 4.51 18.06
C CYS A 339 -26.49 3.69 19.19
N ARG A 340 -25.72 2.67 18.83
CA ARG A 340 -24.91 1.88 19.75
C ARG A 340 -23.51 1.66 19.18
N ILE A 341 -22.49 1.77 20.02
CA ILE A 341 -21.11 1.43 19.70
C ILE A 341 -20.53 0.50 20.78
N GLU A 342 -19.90 -0.58 20.35
CA GLU A 342 -19.05 -1.44 21.16
C GLU A 342 -17.61 -1.28 20.64
N VAL A 343 -16.68 -0.96 21.53
CA VAL A 343 -15.25 -0.91 21.21
C VAL A 343 -14.51 -1.84 22.14
N ASP A 344 -13.76 -2.76 21.55
CA ASP A 344 -12.99 -3.79 22.22
C ASP A 344 -11.59 -3.95 21.62
N GLU A 345 -10.88 -4.97 22.11
CA GLU A 345 -9.50 -5.24 21.74
C GLU A 345 -9.34 -5.61 20.26
N SER A 346 -10.39 -6.16 19.65
CA SER A 346 -10.40 -6.65 18.27
C SER A 346 -10.80 -5.58 17.25
N GLY A 347 -11.62 -4.62 17.65
CA GLY A 347 -12.21 -3.64 16.75
C GLY A 347 -13.33 -2.81 17.37
N SER A 348 -14.22 -2.38 16.48
CA SER A 348 -15.45 -1.68 16.85
C SER A 348 -16.65 -2.32 16.13
N LYS A 349 -17.78 -2.39 16.83
CA LYS A 349 -19.10 -2.59 16.23
C LYS A 349 -19.92 -1.34 16.46
N ALA A 350 -20.58 -0.85 15.42
CA ALA A 350 -21.47 0.28 15.51
C ALA A 350 -22.77 -0.03 14.81
N SER A 351 -23.88 0.46 15.34
CA SER A 351 -25.16 0.40 14.65
C SER A 351 -25.99 1.61 14.97
N ALA A 352 -26.74 2.07 13.98
CA ALA A 352 -27.66 3.15 14.13
C ALA A 352 -28.96 2.88 13.38
N ALA A 353 -30.05 3.46 13.86
CA ALA A 353 -31.29 3.55 13.13
C ALA A 353 -31.88 4.95 13.28
N THR A 354 -32.48 5.46 12.22
CA THR A 354 -33.20 6.73 12.19
C THR A 354 -34.58 6.49 11.64
N ALA A 355 -35.62 6.87 12.38
CA ALA A 355 -37.01 6.76 11.99
C ALA A 355 -37.65 8.15 11.89
N VAL A 356 -38.05 8.55 10.68
CA VAL A 356 -38.91 9.71 10.44
C VAL A 356 -40.36 9.24 10.56
N ILE A 357 -41.05 9.73 11.59
CA ILE A 357 -42.45 9.37 11.89
C ILE A 357 -43.34 10.46 11.32
N LEU A 358 -44.20 10.09 10.39
CA LEU A 358 -45.15 10.95 9.72
C LEU A 358 -46.56 10.60 10.18
N THR A 359 -47.36 11.61 10.47
CA THR A 359 -48.75 11.43 10.86
C THR A 359 -49.67 12.23 9.95
N ARG A 360 -50.82 11.63 9.61
CA ARG A 360 -51.89 12.36 8.92
C ARG A 360 -52.47 13.41 9.84
N ALA A 361 -52.71 14.61 9.31
CA ALA A 361 -53.35 15.70 10.01
C ALA A 361 -54.79 15.34 10.41
N THR A 362 -54.94 14.58 11.48
CA THR A 362 -56.17 14.46 12.25
C THR A 362 -55.91 15.17 13.56
N HIS A 363 -56.74 16.15 13.88
CA HIS A 363 -56.57 17.01 15.04
C HIS A 363 -56.73 16.21 16.33
N LEU A 364 -55.67 15.58 16.84
CA LEU A 364 -55.61 14.96 18.17
C LEU A 364 -54.17 15.02 18.68
N GLN A 365 -53.94 15.89 19.66
CA GLN A 365 -52.75 15.80 20.53
C GLN A 365 -52.71 14.40 21.12
N VAL A 366 -51.69 13.61 20.78
CA VAL A 366 -51.34 12.40 21.53
C VAL A 366 -50.13 12.74 22.36
N ALA A 367 -50.26 12.55 23.67
CA ALA A 367 -49.23 12.85 24.66
C ALA A 367 -47.93 12.10 24.36
N SER A 368 -46.81 12.82 24.37
CA SER A 368 -45.48 12.21 24.36
C SER A 368 -45.19 11.57 25.72
N MET A 369 -44.85 10.29 25.71
CA MET A 369 -44.40 9.57 26.90
C MET A 369 -42.89 9.75 27.03
N THR A 370 -42.44 10.55 28.00
CA THR A 370 -41.04 10.57 28.41
C THR A 370 -40.74 9.31 29.22
N ILE A 371 -39.98 8.36 28.65
CA ILE A 371 -39.43 7.24 29.41
C ILE A 371 -38.24 7.77 30.21
N GLY A 372 -38.51 8.18 31.45
CA GLY A 372 -37.47 8.41 32.44
C GLY A 372 -37.06 7.09 33.10
N ARG A 373 -35.78 6.73 33.03
CA ARG A 373 -35.03 6.12 34.14
C ARG A 373 -33.52 6.10 33.89
N ALA A 374 -32.81 6.19 34.99
CA ALA A 374 -31.43 6.62 35.14
C ALA A 374 -30.39 5.55 34.77
N PHE A 375 -29.26 6.00 34.22
CA PHE A 375 -28.00 5.26 34.24
C PHE A 375 -26.83 6.19 34.58
N THR A 376 -25.93 5.65 35.39
CA THR A 376 -24.78 6.34 36.01
C THR A 376 -23.74 6.78 34.98
N ARG A 377 -23.28 8.01 35.18
CA ARG A 377 -22.66 8.90 34.19
C ARG A 377 -21.15 8.66 34.02
N ILE A 378 -20.71 8.53 32.78
CA ILE A 378 -19.31 8.54 32.31
C ILE A 378 -19.34 9.22 30.93
N HIS A 379 -18.44 10.17 30.64
CA HIS A 379 -18.47 10.94 29.39
C HIS A 379 -17.27 10.57 28.51
N LEU A 380 -17.53 10.04 27.32
CA LEU A 380 -16.53 9.72 26.30
C LEU A 380 -17.07 10.21 24.94
N THR A 381 -16.45 11.24 24.37
CA THR A 381 -16.80 11.73 23.04
C THR A 381 -16.07 10.90 21.99
N ILE A 382 -16.80 10.03 21.31
CA ILE A 382 -16.31 9.38 20.09
C ILE A 382 -17.17 9.90 18.96
N LEU A 383 -16.58 10.82 18.20
CA LEU A 383 -17.08 11.17 16.90
C LEU A 383 -16.69 10.04 15.95
N MET A 384 -17.55 9.01 15.87
CA MET A 384 -17.54 8.12 14.74
C MET A 384 -18.14 8.86 13.56
N ASN A 385 -17.32 9.68 12.92
CA ASN A 385 -17.58 10.04 11.56
C ASN A 385 -17.22 8.81 10.70
N ILE A 386 -18.23 8.09 10.19
CA ILE A 386 -18.04 7.18 9.06
C ILE A 386 -17.89 8.08 7.83
N ASN A 387 -16.79 8.84 7.78
CA ASN A 387 -16.34 9.47 6.55
C ASN A 387 -15.66 8.36 5.76
N THR A 388 -16.37 7.78 4.81
CA THR A 388 -15.75 7.19 3.63
C THR A 388 -15.43 8.29 2.61
N GLU A 389 -15.03 9.51 3.01
CA GLU A 389 -14.53 10.48 2.03
C GLU A 389 -13.35 9.87 1.26
N PRO A 390 -13.47 9.64 -0.06
CA PRO A 390 -12.35 9.33 -0.92
C PRO A 390 -11.69 10.65 -1.36
N LYS A 391 -11.55 11.61 -0.44
CA LYS A 391 -10.77 12.84 -0.67
C LYS A 391 -9.94 13.22 0.54
N ASP A 392 -9.08 12.28 0.89
CA ASP A 392 -7.69 12.39 0.45
C ASP A 392 -7.10 11.00 0.69
N LEU A 393 -7.20 10.12 -0.32
CA LEU A 393 -6.13 9.15 -0.51
C LEU A 393 -4.92 10.01 -0.84
N ASP A 394 -4.22 10.46 0.22
CA ASP A 394 -3.16 11.47 0.22
C ASP A 394 -2.42 11.39 -1.12
N PRO A 395 -2.16 12.48 -1.86
CA PRO A 395 -1.26 12.43 -3.01
C PRO A 395 0.14 11.92 -2.62
N MET A 396 0.38 11.56 -1.36
CA MET A 396 1.49 10.73 -0.90
C MET A 396 1.16 9.23 -0.74
N VAL A 397 -0.07 8.80 -0.44
CA VAL A 397 -0.54 7.40 -0.34
C VAL A 397 -1.03 6.86 -1.68
N SER A 398 -1.79 7.62 -2.47
CA SER A 398 -2.08 7.28 -3.88
C SER A 398 -0.79 7.31 -4.69
N LEU A 399 0.10 8.26 -4.41
CA LEU A 399 1.46 8.25 -4.95
C LEU A 399 2.29 7.15 -4.32
N SER A 400 2.15 6.78 -3.05
CA SER A 400 2.88 5.63 -2.46
C SER A 400 2.42 4.34 -3.11
N PHE A 401 1.12 4.15 -3.31
CA PHE A 401 0.54 2.99 -3.98
C PHE A 401 0.92 2.98 -5.45
N LYS A 402 0.81 4.11 -6.16
CA LYS A 402 1.28 4.27 -7.54
C LYS A 402 2.79 4.13 -7.65
N LYS A 403 3.57 4.56 -6.66
CA LYS A 403 5.03 4.40 -6.56
C LYS A 403 5.38 2.93 -6.33
N GLU A 404 4.71 2.23 -5.43
CA GLU A 404 4.93 0.80 -5.13
C GLU A 404 4.49 -0.08 -6.31
N THR A 405 3.35 0.22 -6.95
CA THR A 405 2.92 -0.44 -8.19
C THR A 405 3.89 -0.14 -9.33
N LEU A 406 4.33 1.11 -9.50
CA LEU A 406 5.35 1.48 -10.49
C LEU A 406 6.70 0.79 -10.21
N LEU A 407 7.13 0.72 -8.95
CA LEU A 407 8.36 0.02 -8.54
C LEU A 407 8.25 -1.47 -8.86
N LYS A 408 7.09 -2.10 -8.58
CA LYS A 408 6.80 -3.49 -8.94
C LYS A 408 6.87 -3.72 -10.45
N ASP A 409 6.19 -2.90 -11.25
CA ASP A 409 6.15 -3.04 -12.70
C ASP A 409 7.53 -2.84 -13.34
N ILE A 410 8.27 -1.82 -12.90
CA ILE A 410 9.66 -1.58 -13.33
C ILE A 410 10.55 -2.77 -12.95
N THR A 411 10.40 -3.29 -11.73
CA THR A 411 11.20 -4.44 -11.25
C THR A 411 10.94 -5.69 -12.08
N ILE A 412 9.68 -6.02 -12.34
CA ILE A 412 9.31 -7.17 -13.16
C ILE A 412 9.87 -6.99 -14.58
N LEU A 413 9.68 -5.82 -15.20
CA LEU A 413 10.18 -5.53 -16.54
C LEU A 413 11.71 -5.66 -16.63
N LEU A 414 12.45 -5.04 -15.70
CA LEU A 414 13.90 -5.07 -15.68
C LEU A 414 14.44 -6.48 -15.43
N ASN A 415 13.81 -7.25 -14.52
CA ASN A 415 14.21 -8.64 -14.29
C ASN A 415 13.88 -9.54 -15.50
N CYS A 416 12.77 -9.31 -16.21
CA CYS A 416 12.49 -10.00 -17.48
C CYS A 416 13.57 -9.72 -18.54
N LEU A 417 14.00 -8.46 -18.64
CA LEU A 417 15.08 -8.08 -19.55
C LEU A 417 16.43 -8.69 -19.12
N SER A 418 16.75 -8.64 -17.82
CA SER A 418 17.94 -9.25 -17.21
C SER A 418 18.00 -10.77 -17.44
N ALA A 419 16.88 -11.47 -17.26
CA ALA A 419 16.76 -12.89 -17.57
C ALA A 419 17.00 -13.17 -19.07
N SER A 420 16.41 -12.36 -19.95
CA SER A 420 16.56 -12.49 -21.40
C SER A 420 17.99 -12.27 -21.87
N THR A 421 18.69 -11.26 -21.34
CA THR A 421 20.09 -11.01 -21.67
C THR A 421 21.00 -12.10 -21.12
N SER A 422 20.75 -12.58 -19.91
CA SER A 422 21.52 -13.68 -19.31
C SER A 422 21.37 -14.97 -20.11
N LEU A 423 20.14 -15.29 -20.54
CA LEU A 423 19.87 -16.44 -21.41
C LEU A 423 20.59 -16.31 -22.76
N LEU A 424 20.61 -15.12 -23.36
CA LEU A 424 21.33 -14.86 -24.60
C LEU A 424 22.84 -15.14 -24.44
N ILE A 425 23.46 -14.71 -23.33
CA ILE A 425 24.87 -14.96 -23.06
C ILE A 425 25.15 -16.46 -22.88
N ILE A 426 24.30 -17.18 -22.15
CA ILE A 426 24.39 -18.65 -22.00
C ILE A 426 24.36 -19.32 -23.38
N VAL A 427 23.42 -18.94 -24.24
CA VAL A 427 23.31 -19.48 -25.61
C VAL A 427 24.54 -19.15 -26.45
N LEU A 428 25.04 -17.91 -26.38
CA LEU A 428 26.24 -17.49 -27.12
C LEU A 428 27.49 -18.26 -26.70
N ILE A 429 27.73 -18.39 -25.39
CA ILE A 429 28.88 -19.15 -24.86
C ILE A 429 28.77 -20.62 -25.27
N THR A 430 27.58 -21.22 -25.17
CA THR A 430 27.32 -22.60 -25.59
C THR A 430 27.55 -22.79 -27.10
N ALA A 431 27.13 -21.82 -27.92
CA ALA A 431 27.36 -21.84 -29.36
C ALA A 431 28.84 -21.71 -29.70
N ILE A 432 29.60 -20.85 -28.99
CA ILE A 432 31.05 -20.71 -29.18
C ILE A 432 31.77 -22.00 -28.79
N TYR A 433 31.38 -22.60 -27.65
CA TYR A 433 31.91 -23.89 -27.20
C TYR A 433 31.67 -25.00 -28.22
N SER A 434 30.45 -25.03 -28.79
CA SER A 434 30.05 -26.00 -29.83
C SER A 434 30.77 -25.78 -31.17
N TYR A 435 31.04 -24.52 -31.53
CA TYR A 435 31.77 -24.18 -32.76
C TYR A 435 33.24 -24.57 -32.67
N ASN A 436 33.91 -24.19 -31.57
CA ASN A 436 35.28 -24.59 -31.29
C ASN A 436 35.62 -24.38 -29.81
N SER A 437 35.75 -25.49 -29.09
CA SER A 437 36.01 -25.51 -27.64
C SER A 437 37.30 -24.79 -27.25
N LYS A 438 38.31 -24.66 -28.13
CA LYS A 438 39.57 -23.96 -27.84
C LYS A 438 39.39 -22.46 -27.60
N TYR A 439 38.38 -21.82 -28.19
CA TYR A 439 38.11 -20.39 -27.93
C TYR A 439 37.35 -20.17 -26.61
N ALA A 440 36.57 -21.16 -26.19
CA ALA A 440 35.76 -21.12 -24.97
C ALA A 440 36.48 -21.68 -23.72
N ASP A 441 37.63 -22.36 -23.86
CA ASP A 441 38.42 -22.89 -22.73
C ASP A 441 39.22 -21.79 -22.00
N ARG A 442 38.55 -20.70 -21.63
CA ARG A 442 39.12 -19.55 -20.90
C ARG A 442 38.40 -19.36 -19.57
N VAL A 443 39.15 -19.01 -18.53
CA VAL A 443 38.64 -18.74 -17.17
C VAL A 443 37.51 -17.71 -17.19
N SER A 444 37.67 -16.62 -17.95
CA SER A 444 36.63 -15.57 -18.04
C SER A 444 35.32 -16.07 -18.64
N PHE A 445 35.35 -16.98 -19.63
CA PHE A 445 34.13 -17.52 -20.24
C PHE A 445 33.39 -18.46 -19.29
N ARG A 446 34.14 -19.27 -18.53
CA ARG A 446 33.55 -20.20 -17.54
C ARG A 446 32.88 -19.44 -16.41
N ILE A 447 33.56 -18.43 -15.87
CA ILE A 447 33.03 -17.57 -14.83
C ILE A 447 31.85 -16.76 -15.34
N ALA A 448 31.94 -16.14 -16.52
CA ALA A 448 30.82 -15.42 -17.13
C ALA A 448 29.61 -16.33 -17.39
N PHE A 449 29.84 -17.58 -17.79
CA PHE A 449 28.79 -18.58 -17.95
C PHE A 449 28.10 -18.91 -16.62
N LEU A 450 28.87 -19.12 -15.55
CA LEU A 450 28.31 -19.36 -14.21
C LEU A 450 27.53 -18.14 -13.69
N ILE A 451 28.09 -16.94 -13.81
CA ILE A 451 27.43 -15.69 -13.40
C ILE A 451 26.12 -15.50 -14.18
N SER A 452 26.10 -15.78 -15.48
CA SER A 452 24.88 -15.65 -16.31
C SER A 452 23.78 -16.61 -15.85
N TRP A 453 24.12 -17.83 -15.41
CA TRP A 453 23.14 -18.74 -14.81
C TRP A 453 22.59 -18.21 -13.48
N VAL A 454 23.47 -17.67 -12.63
CA VAL A 454 23.04 -17.09 -11.35
C VAL A 454 22.15 -15.88 -11.56
N ASP A 455 22.48 -14.99 -12.50
CA ASP A 455 21.67 -13.83 -12.87
C ASP A 455 20.29 -14.25 -13.40
N LEU A 456 20.25 -15.30 -14.23
CA LEU A 456 19.00 -15.86 -14.76
C LEU A 456 18.10 -16.38 -13.62
N PHE A 457 18.65 -17.17 -12.71
CA PHE A 457 17.87 -17.71 -11.59
C PHE A 457 17.45 -16.61 -10.61
N TYR A 458 18.33 -15.65 -10.31
CA TYR A 458 18.02 -14.51 -9.45
C TYR A 458 16.84 -13.70 -10.01
N ALA A 459 16.87 -13.39 -11.32
CA ALA A 459 15.78 -12.69 -11.99
C ALA A 459 14.46 -13.48 -11.93
N ILE A 460 14.50 -14.80 -12.15
CA ILE A 460 13.32 -15.67 -12.06
C ILE A 460 12.76 -15.68 -10.63
N PHE A 461 13.59 -15.87 -9.61
CA PHE A 461 13.14 -15.89 -8.21
C PHE A 461 12.57 -14.54 -7.78
N LEU A 462 13.18 -13.42 -8.20
CA LEU A 462 12.62 -12.10 -7.95
C LEU A 462 11.25 -11.93 -8.61
N ILE A 463 11.08 -12.30 -9.88
CA ILE A 463 9.76 -12.22 -10.55
C ILE A 463 8.73 -13.08 -9.79
N LEU A 464 9.09 -14.32 -9.47
CA LEU A 464 8.20 -15.23 -8.72
C LEU A 464 7.87 -14.68 -7.33
N SER A 465 8.78 -13.94 -6.68
CA SER A 465 8.54 -13.37 -5.35
C SER A 465 7.40 -12.36 -5.35
N TYR A 466 7.23 -11.60 -6.44
CA TYR A 466 6.14 -10.64 -6.62
C TYR A 466 4.86 -11.27 -7.16
N VAL A 467 4.96 -12.32 -7.97
CA VAL A 467 3.80 -13.00 -8.59
C VAL A 467 3.14 -13.99 -7.64
N SER A 468 3.93 -14.61 -6.74
CA SER A 468 3.47 -15.71 -5.88
C SER A 468 3.34 -15.31 -4.42
N ALA A 469 3.16 -14.00 -4.17
CA ALA A 469 3.01 -13.44 -2.83
C ALA A 469 1.71 -13.94 -2.19
N GLY A 470 1.83 -14.94 -1.30
CA GLY A 470 0.73 -15.52 -0.55
C GLY A 470 1.24 -16.54 0.48
N PRO A 471 0.41 -16.94 1.46
CA PRO A 471 0.81 -17.81 2.57
C PRO A 471 0.97 -19.28 2.13
N THR A 472 1.94 -19.54 1.26
CA THR A 472 2.22 -20.85 0.67
C THR A 472 3.66 -21.26 0.93
N SER A 473 3.92 -22.57 1.01
CA SER A 473 5.30 -23.11 1.07
C SER A 473 6.14 -22.72 -0.15
N PHE A 474 5.47 -22.45 -1.28
CA PHE A 474 6.09 -21.93 -2.49
C PHE A 474 6.69 -20.54 -2.28
N CYS A 475 6.02 -19.66 -1.52
CA CYS A 475 6.53 -18.33 -1.19
C CYS A 475 7.83 -18.41 -0.38
N THR A 476 7.91 -19.31 0.61
CA THR A 476 9.16 -19.57 1.36
C THR A 476 10.27 -20.11 0.47
N PHE A 477 9.97 -21.01 -0.46
CA PHE A 477 10.95 -21.53 -1.42
C PHE A 477 11.49 -20.43 -2.34
N VAL A 478 10.61 -19.56 -2.84
CA VAL A 478 10.98 -18.44 -3.71
C VAL A 478 11.86 -17.43 -2.97
N ALA A 479 11.50 -17.08 -1.73
CA ALA A 479 12.31 -16.19 -0.88
C ALA A 479 13.70 -16.79 -0.60
N TRP A 480 13.76 -18.08 -0.27
CA TRP A 480 15.03 -18.80 -0.10
C TRP A 480 15.87 -18.81 -1.39
N GLY A 481 15.25 -19.08 -2.54
CA GLY A 481 15.92 -19.12 -3.84
C GLY A 481 16.53 -17.77 -4.23
N ALA A 482 15.82 -16.66 -3.96
CA ALA A 482 16.33 -15.32 -4.17
C ALA A 482 17.53 -15.00 -3.24
N LEU A 483 17.44 -15.33 -1.94
CA LEU A 483 18.56 -15.17 -0.99
C LEU A 483 19.78 -16.02 -1.39
N TRP A 484 19.56 -17.27 -1.76
CA TRP A 484 20.61 -18.21 -2.14
C TRP A 484 21.34 -17.77 -3.42
N THR A 485 20.60 -17.33 -4.44
CA THR A 485 21.19 -16.83 -5.69
C THR A 485 21.97 -15.54 -5.47
N ASP A 486 21.50 -14.64 -4.61
CA ASP A 486 22.23 -13.42 -4.26
C ASP A 486 23.58 -13.72 -3.56
N LEU A 487 23.58 -14.63 -2.58
CA LEU A 487 24.80 -15.09 -1.91
C LEU A 487 25.78 -15.75 -2.90
N LEU A 488 25.28 -16.61 -3.77
CA LEU A 488 26.11 -17.28 -4.77
C LEU A 488 26.73 -16.26 -5.74
N TYR A 489 25.99 -15.23 -6.14
CA TYR A 489 26.51 -14.15 -6.98
C TYR A 489 27.68 -13.43 -6.31
N ILE A 490 27.55 -13.06 -5.03
CA ILE A 490 28.61 -12.38 -4.27
C ILE A 490 29.87 -13.25 -4.23
N PHE A 491 29.73 -14.53 -3.87
CA PHE A 491 30.86 -15.43 -3.76
C PHE A 491 31.55 -15.69 -5.11
N LEU A 492 30.80 -15.78 -6.21
CA LEU A 492 31.39 -15.88 -7.54
C LEU A 492 32.17 -14.60 -7.92
N ASN A 493 31.67 -13.41 -7.58
CA ASN A 493 32.39 -12.16 -7.82
C ASN A 493 33.67 -12.05 -6.97
N ILE A 494 33.66 -12.57 -5.74
CA ILE A 494 34.87 -12.69 -4.92
C ILE A 494 35.90 -13.60 -5.59
N ILE A 495 35.48 -14.70 -6.23
CA ILE A 495 36.39 -15.55 -7.03
C ILE A 495 36.97 -14.79 -8.21
N VAL A 496 36.19 -13.95 -8.88
CA VAL A 496 36.69 -13.08 -9.96
C VAL A 496 37.78 -12.15 -9.43
N ALA A 497 37.54 -11.49 -8.30
CA ALA A 497 38.53 -10.64 -7.65
C ALA A 497 39.78 -11.43 -7.23
N LEU A 498 39.61 -12.60 -6.61
CA LEU A 498 40.72 -13.45 -6.20
C LEU A 498 41.57 -13.87 -7.41
N ASN A 499 40.95 -14.22 -8.53
CA ASN A 499 41.66 -14.52 -9.77
C ASN A 499 42.46 -13.31 -10.27
N LEU A 500 41.90 -12.10 -10.21
CA LEU A 500 42.65 -10.87 -10.55
C LEU A 500 43.83 -10.63 -9.59
N GLN A 501 43.65 -10.86 -8.29
CA GLN A 501 44.71 -10.74 -7.30
C GLN A 501 45.85 -11.75 -7.56
N VAL A 502 45.51 -13.01 -7.81
CA VAL A 502 46.48 -14.10 -8.01
C VAL A 502 47.30 -13.88 -9.30
N VAL A 503 46.65 -13.49 -10.40
CA VAL A 503 47.32 -13.18 -11.66
C VAL A 503 48.15 -11.90 -11.52
N PHE A 504 47.51 -10.76 -11.22
CA PHE A 504 48.16 -9.46 -11.35
C PHE A 504 49.00 -9.07 -10.14
N LEU A 505 48.59 -9.40 -8.91
CA LEU A 505 49.31 -8.97 -7.72
C LEU A 505 50.42 -9.96 -7.34
N HIS A 506 50.15 -11.27 -7.45
CA HIS A 506 51.09 -12.32 -7.03
C HIS A 506 51.87 -12.99 -8.17
N GLY A 507 51.48 -12.84 -9.44
CA GLY A 507 52.25 -13.35 -10.59
C GLY A 507 52.33 -14.88 -10.66
N THR A 508 51.27 -15.58 -10.26
CA THR A 508 51.26 -17.06 -10.21
C THR A 508 50.36 -17.68 -11.29
N GLU A 509 50.87 -18.69 -12.01
CA GLU A 509 50.19 -19.29 -13.18
C GLU A 509 49.27 -20.49 -12.87
N LYS A 510 49.36 -21.12 -11.69
CA LYS A 510 48.64 -22.36 -11.36
C LYS A 510 47.22 -22.13 -10.81
N ILE A 511 46.33 -21.54 -11.62
CA ILE A 511 44.99 -21.11 -11.16
C ILE A 511 43.91 -22.20 -11.34
N ARG A 512 44.03 -23.05 -12.36
CA ARG A 512 42.94 -23.93 -12.86
C ARG A 512 42.41 -24.95 -11.85
N HIS A 513 43.24 -25.50 -10.97
CA HIS A 513 42.78 -26.45 -9.94
C HIS A 513 42.11 -25.75 -8.76
N PHE A 514 42.60 -24.57 -8.39
CA PHE A 514 42.03 -23.76 -7.32
C PHE A 514 40.66 -23.19 -7.71
N GLU A 515 40.48 -22.78 -8.97
CA GLU A 515 39.21 -22.24 -9.48
C GLU A 515 38.03 -23.20 -9.25
N ASN A 516 38.16 -24.47 -9.65
CA ASN A 516 37.07 -25.45 -9.48
C ASN A 516 36.72 -25.69 -8.01
N LEU A 517 37.74 -25.78 -7.15
CA LEU A 517 37.54 -25.98 -5.71
C LEU A 517 36.82 -24.77 -5.08
N LEU A 518 37.22 -23.56 -5.49
CA LEU A 518 36.60 -22.31 -5.02
C LEU A 518 35.14 -22.19 -5.48
N VAL A 519 34.84 -22.52 -6.73
CA VAL A 519 33.46 -22.51 -7.25
C VAL A 519 32.58 -23.49 -6.47
N CYS A 520 33.05 -24.71 -6.22
CA CYS A 520 32.33 -25.66 -5.36
C CYS A 520 32.16 -25.12 -3.94
N GLY A 521 33.20 -24.48 -3.37
CA GLY A 521 33.14 -23.83 -2.07
C GLY A 521 32.06 -22.74 -2.00
N SER A 522 31.96 -21.89 -3.02
CA SER A 522 30.93 -20.84 -3.10
C SER A 522 29.51 -21.40 -3.06
N PHE A 523 29.25 -22.50 -3.76
CA PHE A 523 27.95 -23.17 -3.76
C PHE A 523 27.60 -23.70 -2.36
N ILE A 524 28.54 -24.40 -1.73
CA ILE A 524 28.36 -24.96 -0.37
C ILE A 524 28.11 -23.83 0.63
N CYS A 525 28.93 -22.77 0.61
CA CYS A 525 28.77 -21.63 1.51
C CYS A 525 27.41 -20.94 1.33
N ALA A 526 26.99 -20.66 0.08
CA ALA A 526 25.70 -20.05 -0.20
C ALA A 526 24.54 -20.89 0.33
N THR A 527 24.59 -22.22 0.14
CA THR A 527 23.55 -23.13 0.64
C THR A 527 23.51 -23.20 2.16
N VAL A 528 24.67 -23.32 2.83
CA VAL A 528 24.72 -23.41 4.30
C VAL A 528 24.20 -22.13 4.95
N ILE A 529 24.60 -20.96 4.43
CA ILE A 529 24.21 -19.67 4.99
C ILE A 529 22.71 -19.40 4.76
N SER A 530 22.18 -19.71 3.57
CA SER A 530 20.77 -19.45 3.25
C SER A 530 19.78 -20.38 3.97
N LEU A 531 20.21 -21.56 4.42
CA LEU A 531 19.35 -22.50 5.15
C LEU A 531 19.03 -22.05 6.59
N GLY A 532 19.90 -21.25 7.23
CA GLY A 532 19.70 -20.79 8.62
C GLY A 532 18.36 -20.07 8.82
N PRO A 533 18.06 -18.99 8.08
CA PRO A 533 16.78 -18.30 8.14
C PRO A 533 15.58 -19.21 7.82
N THR A 534 15.71 -20.15 6.89
CA THR A 534 14.64 -21.10 6.53
C THR A 534 14.30 -22.03 7.70
N MET A 535 15.31 -22.58 8.36
CA MET A 535 15.14 -23.50 9.50
C MET A 535 14.49 -22.80 10.72
N HIS A 536 14.67 -21.48 10.83
CA HIS A 536 14.06 -20.66 11.89
C HIS A 536 12.74 -20.00 11.46
N HIS A 537 12.14 -20.43 10.36
CA HIS A 537 10.86 -19.90 9.84
C HIS A 537 10.87 -18.37 9.61
N LYS A 538 12.02 -17.82 9.18
CA LYS A 538 12.18 -16.38 8.94
C LYS A 538 11.96 -15.95 7.49
N LEU A 539 11.65 -16.88 6.58
CA LEU A 539 11.40 -16.61 5.17
C LEU A 539 9.98 -17.04 4.77
N GLY A 540 9.27 -16.21 4.02
CA GLY A 540 7.94 -16.50 3.48
C GLY A 540 7.11 -15.26 3.22
N TYR A 541 5.80 -15.39 3.44
CA TYR A 541 4.85 -14.31 3.23
C TYR A 541 4.64 -13.53 4.53
N ASP A 542 4.88 -12.21 4.49
CA ASP A 542 4.61 -11.32 5.61
C ASP A 542 3.24 -10.61 5.42
N PRO A 543 2.25 -10.84 6.31
CA PRO A 543 0.97 -10.14 6.25
C PRO A 543 1.09 -8.61 6.37
N ALA A 544 2.15 -8.11 7.01
CA ALA A 544 2.41 -6.68 7.16
C ALA A 544 2.97 -6.03 5.89
N ARG A 545 3.58 -6.83 4.99
CA ARG A 545 4.15 -6.36 3.71
C ARG A 545 3.77 -7.32 2.57
N PRO A 546 2.51 -7.29 2.10
CA PRO A 546 1.95 -8.30 1.20
C PRO A 546 2.48 -8.25 -0.24
N SER A 547 3.44 -7.37 -0.56
CA SER A 547 3.88 -7.10 -1.92
C SER A 547 4.84 -8.14 -2.50
N SER A 548 5.54 -8.92 -1.66
CA SER A 548 6.51 -9.92 -2.11
C SER A 548 6.79 -11.01 -1.07
N CYS A 549 7.32 -12.15 -1.53
CA CYS A 549 7.87 -13.21 -0.69
C CYS A 549 9.29 -12.86 -0.21
N TRP A 550 9.48 -12.64 1.10
CA TRP A 550 10.79 -12.24 1.66
C TRP A 550 10.96 -12.67 3.13
N PHE A 551 11.79 -11.96 3.91
CA PHE A 551 11.87 -12.13 5.36
C PHE A 551 10.55 -11.74 6.06
N ILE A 552 10.14 -12.52 7.07
CA ILE A 552 8.91 -12.32 7.85
C ILE A 552 9.24 -11.59 9.15
N ASP A 553 8.36 -10.69 9.61
CA ASP A 553 8.50 -9.97 10.88
C ASP A 553 9.77 -9.11 10.92
N LEU A 554 9.99 -8.27 9.91
CA LEU A 554 11.19 -7.41 9.79
C LEU A 554 11.43 -6.52 11.03
N ASP A 555 10.39 -6.18 11.78
CA ASP A 555 10.48 -5.38 13.01
C ASP A 555 10.94 -6.19 14.24
N SER A 556 11.07 -7.52 14.11
CA SER A 556 11.56 -8.39 15.17
C SER A 556 13.08 -8.42 15.20
N GLY A 557 13.68 -8.18 16.38
CA GLY A 557 15.14 -8.28 16.56
C GLY A 557 15.72 -9.65 16.17
N SER A 558 14.91 -10.71 16.20
CA SER A 558 15.29 -12.04 15.72
C SER A 558 15.42 -12.12 14.20
N THR A 559 14.49 -11.51 13.45
CA THR A 559 14.54 -11.51 11.98
C THR A 559 15.71 -10.65 11.51
N LEU A 560 15.91 -9.49 12.15
CA LEU A 560 17.05 -8.61 11.90
C LEU A 560 18.40 -9.33 12.05
N PHE A 561 18.57 -10.15 13.08
CA PHE A 561 19.78 -10.96 13.24
C PHE A 561 20.02 -11.88 12.03
N TRP A 562 18.99 -12.58 11.58
CA TRP A 562 19.09 -13.51 10.46
C TRP A 562 19.36 -12.81 9.13
N GLU A 563 18.76 -11.65 8.93
CA GLU A 563 18.99 -10.82 7.75
C GLU A 563 20.46 -10.33 7.68
N TRP A 564 21.03 -9.96 8.82
CA TRP A 564 22.43 -9.59 8.91
C TRP A 564 23.38 -10.77 8.70
N ALA A 565 23.11 -11.88 9.40
CA ALA A 565 23.92 -13.09 9.36
C ALA A 565 23.89 -13.79 7.99
N ALA A 566 22.76 -13.74 7.29
CA ALA A 566 22.56 -14.45 6.03
C ALA A 566 22.72 -13.59 4.78
N GLN A 567 22.81 -12.27 4.89
CA GLN A 567 22.90 -11.39 3.71
C GLN A 567 23.88 -10.22 3.89
N HIS A 568 23.62 -9.33 4.85
CA HIS A 568 24.29 -8.02 4.90
C HIS A 568 25.80 -8.10 5.11
N ILE A 569 26.25 -8.93 6.06
CA ILE A 569 27.67 -9.06 6.39
C ILE A 569 28.47 -9.49 5.15
N TRP A 570 27.93 -10.41 4.36
CA TRP A 570 28.59 -10.95 3.18
C TRP A 570 28.65 -9.95 2.03
N ILE A 571 27.58 -9.17 1.83
CA ILE A 571 27.57 -8.07 0.86
C ILE A 571 28.65 -7.05 1.21
N ILE A 572 28.71 -6.58 2.47
CA ILE A 572 29.64 -5.55 2.91
C ILE A 572 31.10 -6.04 2.77
N LEU A 573 31.40 -7.24 3.30
CA LEU A 573 32.74 -7.82 3.20
C LEU A 573 33.16 -8.06 1.74
N GLY A 574 32.23 -8.55 0.90
CA GLY A 574 32.45 -8.75 -0.52
C GLY A 574 32.77 -7.44 -1.25
N CYS A 575 31.99 -6.39 -1.03
CA CYS A 575 32.22 -5.06 -1.63
C CYS A 575 33.56 -4.46 -1.21
N ILE A 576 33.95 -4.57 0.06
CA ILE A 576 35.24 -4.08 0.55
C ILE A 576 36.38 -4.82 -0.16
N TYR A 577 36.29 -6.15 -0.24
CA TYR A 577 37.30 -6.97 -0.89
C TYR A 577 37.42 -6.67 -2.39
N LEU A 578 36.29 -6.65 -3.12
CA LEU A 578 36.21 -6.31 -4.53
C LEU A 578 36.82 -4.94 -4.83
N SER A 579 36.48 -3.92 -4.04
CA SER A 579 36.99 -2.56 -4.21
C SER A 579 38.49 -2.50 -3.95
N THR A 580 38.98 -3.18 -2.91
CA THR A 580 40.40 -3.21 -2.55
C THR A 580 41.23 -3.87 -3.65
N VAL A 581 40.84 -5.06 -4.10
CA VAL A 581 41.57 -5.79 -5.15
C VAL A 581 41.55 -5.01 -6.47
N SER A 582 40.40 -4.45 -6.84
CA SER A 582 40.27 -3.65 -8.07
C SER A 582 41.17 -2.42 -8.02
N LEU A 583 41.18 -1.69 -6.90
CA LEU A 583 42.04 -0.52 -6.72
C LEU A 583 43.53 -0.89 -6.81
N LEU A 584 43.96 -1.94 -6.10
CA LEU A 584 45.35 -2.40 -6.14
C LEU A 584 45.77 -2.83 -7.55
N THR A 585 44.89 -3.52 -8.27
CA THR A 585 45.14 -3.96 -9.65
C THR A 585 45.26 -2.75 -10.58
N VAL A 586 44.39 -1.75 -10.45
CA VAL A 586 44.45 -0.49 -11.20
C VAL A 586 45.73 0.29 -10.89
N ILE A 587 46.11 0.44 -9.62
CA ILE A 587 47.35 1.11 -9.22
C ILE A 587 48.57 0.40 -9.83
N LYS A 588 48.61 -0.93 -9.77
CA LYS A 588 49.72 -1.72 -10.35
C LYS A 588 49.78 -1.55 -11.86
N LEU A 589 48.64 -1.61 -12.55
CA LEU A 589 48.54 -1.36 -14.00
C LEU A 589 49.00 0.05 -14.38
N PHE A 590 48.56 1.10 -13.67
CA PHE A 590 48.98 2.48 -13.93
C PHE A 590 50.48 2.69 -13.67
N ARG A 591 51.02 2.11 -12.59
CA ARG A 591 52.47 2.15 -12.32
C ARG A 591 53.25 1.50 -13.45
N HIS A 592 52.84 0.32 -13.93
CA HIS A 592 53.48 -0.35 -15.05
C HIS A 592 53.33 0.43 -16.37
N THR A 593 52.17 1.05 -16.60
CA THR A 593 51.91 1.86 -17.81
C THR A 593 52.75 3.13 -17.84
N ASN A 594 52.98 3.77 -16.68
CA ASN A 594 53.84 4.95 -16.54
C ASN A 594 55.34 4.62 -16.51
N HIS A 595 55.70 3.36 -16.24
CA HIS A 595 57.07 2.86 -16.32
C HIS A 595 57.45 2.27 -17.69
N PHE A 596 56.55 2.26 -18.68
CA PHE A 596 56.96 2.09 -20.07
C PHE A 596 57.87 3.27 -20.41
N PRO A 597 59.19 3.08 -20.51
CA PRO A 597 60.04 4.16 -20.95
C PRO A 597 59.65 4.50 -22.38
N GLN A 598 59.93 5.74 -22.79
CA GLN A 598 59.80 6.25 -24.16
C GLN A 598 60.68 5.46 -25.13
N VAL A 599 60.42 4.16 -25.31
CA VAL A 599 61.17 3.27 -26.17
C VAL A 599 60.27 2.91 -27.34
N SER A 600 60.70 3.49 -28.46
CA SER A 600 60.32 3.28 -29.85
C SER A 600 59.03 3.94 -30.37
N HIS A 601 59.26 4.77 -31.37
CA HIS A 601 58.30 5.49 -32.22
C HIS A 601 57.35 4.59 -33.05
N GLU A 602 57.24 3.30 -32.73
CA GLU A 602 56.41 2.33 -33.46
C GLU A 602 55.58 1.45 -32.51
N CYS A 603 54.82 2.06 -31.61
CA CYS A 603 53.74 1.30 -30.96
C CYS A 603 52.62 1.09 -31.99
N ASN A 604 52.62 -0.09 -32.63
CA ASN A 604 51.60 -0.51 -33.58
C ASN A 604 50.21 -0.20 -33.00
N PRO A 605 49.36 0.61 -33.67
CA PRO A 605 48.07 1.04 -33.13
C PRO A 605 47.14 -0.14 -32.77
N ALA A 606 47.39 -1.34 -33.31
CA ALA A 606 46.72 -2.57 -32.91
C ALA A 606 47.11 -3.03 -31.50
N VAL A 607 48.39 -2.96 -31.12
CA VAL A 607 48.90 -3.40 -29.80
C VAL A 607 48.43 -2.45 -28.71
N LYS A 608 48.50 -1.13 -28.93
CA LYS A 608 47.95 -0.13 -28.01
C LYS A 608 46.44 -0.29 -27.81
N ARG A 609 45.69 -0.68 -28.86
CA ARG A 609 44.27 -1.03 -28.75
C ARG A 609 44.06 -2.30 -27.92
N MET A 610 44.86 -3.34 -28.11
CA MET A 610 44.76 -4.58 -27.34
C MET A 610 45.03 -4.36 -25.83
N VAL A 611 46.07 -3.59 -25.49
CA VAL A 611 46.37 -3.23 -24.10
C VAL A 611 45.23 -2.40 -23.49
N ASN A 612 44.71 -1.40 -24.20
CA ASN A 612 43.56 -0.63 -23.73
C ASN A 612 42.28 -1.47 -23.58
N MET A 613 42.08 -2.48 -24.42
CA MET A 613 40.95 -3.41 -24.30
C MET A 613 41.11 -4.33 -23.09
N ALA A 614 42.33 -4.80 -22.80
CA ALA A 614 42.59 -5.63 -21.63
C ALA A 614 42.49 -4.83 -20.31
N VAL A 615 43.00 -3.60 -20.28
CA VAL A 615 42.83 -2.69 -19.12
C VAL A 615 41.34 -2.40 -18.87
N ARG A 616 40.55 -2.14 -19.93
CA ARG A 616 39.09 -1.96 -19.80
C ARG A 616 38.40 -3.21 -19.22
N ARG A 617 38.79 -4.40 -19.66
CA ARG A 617 38.28 -5.67 -19.13
C ARG A 617 38.55 -5.81 -17.63
N ILE A 618 39.78 -5.55 -17.19
CA ILE A 618 40.18 -5.70 -15.77
C ILE A 618 39.41 -4.74 -14.86
N VAL A 619 39.08 -3.55 -15.36
CA VAL A 619 38.36 -2.52 -14.59
C VAL A 619 36.84 -2.70 -14.61
N LEU A 620 36.25 -3.18 -15.71
CA LEU A 620 34.80 -3.22 -15.88
C LEU A 620 34.10 -4.36 -15.13
N TYR A 621 34.71 -5.54 -15.01
CA TYR A 621 34.09 -6.70 -14.35
C TYR A 621 33.82 -6.48 -12.85
N PRO A 622 34.74 -5.89 -12.06
CA PRO A 622 34.47 -5.59 -10.66
C PRO A 622 33.52 -4.40 -10.43
N ILE A 623 33.32 -3.52 -11.42
CA ILE A 623 32.42 -2.37 -11.28
C ILE A 623 30.95 -2.80 -11.18
N VAL A 624 30.54 -3.83 -11.91
CA VAL A 624 29.14 -4.30 -11.91
C VAL A 624 28.68 -4.77 -10.52
N PRO A 625 29.37 -5.68 -9.81
CA PRO A 625 29.00 -6.07 -8.46
C PRO A 625 29.13 -4.89 -7.49
N ILE A 626 30.13 -4.00 -7.64
CA ILE A 626 30.22 -2.80 -6.79
C ILE A 626 28.98 -1.91 -6.96
N LEU A 627 28.56 -1.64 -8.19
CA LEU A 627 27.40 -0.79 -8.49
C LEU A 627 26.11 -1.41 -7.95
N THR A 628 25.86 -2.68 -8.27
CA THR A 628 24.64 -3.40 -7.88
C THR A 628 24.54 -3.59 -6.37
N HIS A 629 25.63 -3.97 -5.69
CA HIS A 629 25.61 -4.19 -4.25
C HIS A 629 25.66 -2.89 -3.44
N THR A 630 26.34 -1.84 -3.90
CA THR A 630 26.29 -0.53 -3.22
C THR A 630 24.86 0.01 -3.22
N SER A 631 24.15 -0.15 -4.33
CA SER A 631 22.72 0.17 -4.41
C SER A 631 21.86 -0.62 -3.40
N LYS A 632 22.15 -1.92 -3.20
CA LYS A 632 21.50 -2.74 -2.16
C LYS A 632 21.83 -2.24 -0.75
N ILE A 633 23.11 -1.97 -0.45
CA ILE A 633 23.54 -1.46 0.87
C ILE A 633 22.83 -0.14 1.19
N VAL A 634 22.78 0.80 0.25
CA VAL A 634 22.12 2.10 0.42
C VAL A 634 20.62 1.94 0.71
N PHE A 635 19.96 1.04 -0.01
CA PHE A 635 18.54 0.73 0.22
C PHE A 635 18.31 0.10 1.60
N LEU A 636 19.14 -0.89 1.97
CA LEU A 636 18.99 -1.65 3.21
C LEU A 636 19.37 -0.83 4.47
N SER A 637 20.34 0.09 4.34
CA SER A 637 20.71 1.01 5.42
C SER A 637 19.55 1.93 5.80
N SER A 638 18.67 2.25 4.85
CA SER A 638 17.52 3.13 5.07
C SER A 638 16.49 2.54 6.02
N GLU A 639 16.23 1.22 5.91
CA GLU A 639 15.31 0.50 6.78
C GLU A 639 15.87 0.36 8.20
N PHE A 640 17.18 0.16 8.34
CA PHE A 640 17.82 0.02 9.64
C PHE A 640 17.87 1.31 10.46
N PHE A 641 18.17 2.46 9.81
CA PHE A 641 18.30 3.75 10.50
C PHE A 641 16.99 4.55 10.58
N GLY A 642 15.90 4.06 9.96
CA GLY A 642 14.61 4.77 9.94
C GLY A 642 14.66 6.10 9.20
N ILE A 643 15.60 6.25 8.24
CA ILE A 643 15.79 7.48 7.46
C ILE A 643 15.03 7.34 6.14
N GLU A 644 14.06 8.22 5.89
CA GLU A 644 13.33 8.24 4.62
C GLU A 644 14.25 8.59 3.44
N TYR A 645 14.48 7.63 2.55
CA TYR A 645 15.24 7.87 1.32
C TYR A 645 14.36 8.49 0.22
N PRO A 646 14.85 9.53 -0.49
CA PRO A 646 14.17 10.09 -1.65
C PRO A 646 13.76 9.03 -2.66
N PHE A 647 12.51 9.09 -3.14
CA PHE A 647 11.97 8.15 -4.13
C PHE A 647 12.86 7.92 -5.39
N PRO A 648 13.52 8.95 -5.96
CA PRO A 648 14.46 8.75 -7.06
C PRO A 648 15.63 7.81 -6.73
N LEU A 649 16.14 7.85 -5.48
CA LEU A 649 17.20 6.95 -5.04
C LEU A 649 16.70 5.52 -4.88
N ARG A 650 15.43 5.33 -4.46
CA ARG A 650 14.79 4.00 -4.45
C ARG A 650 14.66 3.43 -5.87
N ILE A 651 14.24 4.24 -6.85
CA ILE A 651 14.22 3.82 -8.26
C ILE A 651 15.62 3.43 -8.74
N ILE A 652 16.63 4.27 -8.49
CA ILE A 652 18.01 3.99 -8.93
C ILE A 652 18.52 2.70 -8.29
N GLY A 653 18.30 2.51 -6.98
CA GLY A 653 18.75 1.32 -6.26
C GLY A 653 18.09 0.04 -6.74
N LEU A 654 16.77 0.08 -6.93
CA LEU A 654 15.98 -1.05 -7.42
C LEU A 654 16.30 -1.37 -8.89
N SER A 655 16.51 -0.34 -9.71
CA SER A 655 16.88 -0.48 -11.11
C SER A 655 18.27 -1.09 -11.25
N ALA A 656 19.25 -0.66 -10.44
CA ALA A 656 20.59 -1.24 -10.43
C ALA A 656 20.54 -2.73 -10.04
N THR A 657 19.80 -3.06 -8.97
CA THR A 657 19.63 -4.43 -8.49
C THR A 657 18.94 -5.34 -9.52
N SER A 658 17.91 -4.83 -10.20
CA SER A 658 17.12 -5.59 -11.16
C SER A 658 17.77 -5.70 -12.55
N SER A 659 18.86 -4.96 -12.80
CA SER A 659 19.56 -4.91 -14.09
C SER A 659 20.88 -5.68 -14.09
N GLN A 660 21.12 -6.56 -13.10
CA GLN A 660 22.38 -7.26 -12.90
C GLN A 660 22.84 -8.02 -14.17
N GLY A 661 21.96 -8.83 -14.76
CA GLY A 661 22.25 -9.58 -15.99
C GLY A 661 22.44 -8.69 -17.22
N ILE A 662 21.81 -7.51 -17.26
CA ILE A 662 22.00 -6.53 -18.33
C ILE A 662 23.41 -5.94 -18.25
N LEU A 663 23.82 -5.55 -17.03
CA LEU A 663 25.15 -4.97 -16.79
C LEU A 663 26.26 -5.99 -17.06
N ASN A 664 26.09 -7.24 -16.59
CA ASN A 664 27.04 -8.32 -16.86
C ASN A 664 27.12 -8.66 -18.36
N ALA A 665 25.98 -8.68 -19.07
CA ALA A 665 25.96 -8.87 -20.53
C ALA A 665 26.66 -7.72 -21.27
N ALA A 666 26.47 -6.46 -20.82
CA ALA A 666 27.15 -5.31 -21.41
C ALA A 666 28.67 -5.39 -21.23
N VAL A 667 29.14 -5.76 -20.03
CA VAL A 667 30.58 -5.97 -19.77
C VAL A 667 31.13 -7.13 -20.59
N PHE A 668 30.37 -8.22 -20.74
CA PHE A 668 30.77 -9.36 -21.58
C PHE A 668 31.05 -8.95 -23.02
N LEU A 669 30.24 -8.06 -23.63
CA LEU A 669 30.45 -7.59 -25.01
C LEU A 669 31.79 -6.89 -25.24
N PHE A 670 32.39 -6.32 -24.20
CA PHE A 670 33.72 -5.70 -24.27
C PHE A 670 34.87 -6.69 -24.07
N ASP A 671 34.59 -7.99 -23.88
CA ASP A 671 35.63 -9.00 -23.74
C ASP A 671 36.46 -9.09 -25.04
N PRO A 672 37.80 -8.93 -24.98
CA PRO A 672 38.66 -8.97 -26.15
C PRO A 672 38.53 -10.26 -26.98
N ALA A 673 38.19 -11.38 -26.35
CA ALA A 673 37.99 -12.65 -27.05
C ALA A 673 36.80 -12.58 -28.00
N ILE A 674 35.73 -11.84 -27.67
CA ILE A 674 34.59 -11.64 -28.57
C ILE A 674 35.03 -10.85 -29.80
N TYR A 675 35.87 -9.83 -29.64
CA TYR A 675 36.43 -9.08 -30.76
C TYR A 675 37.30 -9.98 -31.67
N VAL A 676 38.14 -10.84 -31.07
CA VAL A 676 38.98 -11.79 -31.81
C VAL A 676 38.12 -12.81 -32.57
N ILE A 677 37.11 -13.39 -31.92
CA ILE A 677 36.16 -14.33 -32.55
C ILE A 677 35.40 -13.64 -33.68
N TRP A 678 34.85 -12.45 -33.43
CA TRP A 678 34.12 -11.67 -34.42
C TRP A 678 34.99 -11.38 -35.66
N LYS A 679 36.24 -10.94 -35.45
CA LYS A 679 37.20 -10.70 -36.52
C LYS A 679 37.54 -11.99 -37.27
N ALA A 680 37.71 -13.12 -36.59
CA ALA A 680 37.96 -14.43 -37.20
C ALA A 680 36.77 -14.89 -38.07
N THR A 681 35.54 -14.75 -37.60
CA THR A 681 34.33 -15.05 -38.39
C THR A 681 34.13 -14.10 -39.58
N ARG A 682 34.46 -12.81 -39.42
CA ARG A 682 34.36 -11.80 -40.50
C ARG A 682 35.47 -11.96 -41.54
N GLY A 683 36.65 -12.41 -41.11
CA GLY A 683 37.77 -12.82 -41.96
C GLY A 683 37.41 -14.02 -42.84
N LYS A 684 36.86 -15.09 -42.25
CA LYS A 684 36.34 -16.26 -42.99
C LYS A 684 35.23 -15.89 -43.99
N ARG A 685 34.32 -14.96 -43.64
CA ARG A 685 33.29 -14.44 -44.58
C ARG A 685 33.89 -13.64 -45.74
N ARG A 686 35.01 -12.92 -45.52
CA ARG A 686 35.73 -12.19 -46.56
C ARG A 686 36.59 -13.10 -47.45
N GLU A 687 37.17 -14.17 -46.89
CA GLU A 687 37.86 -15.22 -47.67
C GLU A 687 36.87 -16.05 -48.50
N HIS A 688 35.70 -16.41 -47.96
CA HIS A 688 34.62 -17.03 -48.75
C HIS A 688 34.09 -16.13 -49.87
N SER A 689 34.28 -14.81 -49.77
CA SER A 689 33.93 -13.83 -50.81
C SER A 689 35.07 -13.55 -51.80
N LYS A 690 36.32 -14.00 -51.54
CA LYS A 690 37.50 -13.62 -52.33
C LYS A 690 38.32 -14.75 -52.93
N THR A 691 37.96 -16.02 -52.76
CA THR A 691 38.68 -17.11 -53.42
C THR A 691 37.76 -18.21 -53.96
N LYS A 692 37.11 -17.90 -55.10
CA LYS A 692 37.27 -18.74 -56.30
C LYS A 692 38.64 -18.34 -56.87
N VAL A 693 39.71 -19.03 -56.46
CA VAL A 693 41.00 -19.23 -57.16
C VAL A 693 42.00 -19.82 -56.15
N SER A 694 42.61 -20.91 -56.60
CA SER A 694 43.49 -21.88 -55.96
C SER A 694 44.80 -21.32 -55.37
N TYR A 695 45.26 -21.81 -54.21
CA TYR A 695 46.28 -22.87 -54.06
C TYR A 695 46.69 -23.11 -52.58
N HIS A 696 46.98 -24.38 -52.28
CA HIS A 696 47.53 -24.94 -51.04
C HIS A 696 48.89 -24.35 -50.59
N LYS A 697 49.08 -24.11 -49.28
CA LYS A 697 49.99 -24.84 -48.35
C LYS A 697 50.25 -24.04 -47.06
N ASP A 698 50.19 -24.75 -45.94
CA ASP A 698 50.97 -24.61 -44.70
C ASP A 698 51.45 -23.21 -44.25
N VAL A 699 50.92 -22.72 -43.12
CA VAL A 699 51.67 -21.85 -42.19
C VAL A 699 51.28 -22.20 -40.74
N GLU A 700 51.78 -23.34 -40.29
CA GLU A 700 52.30 -23.48 -38.93
C GLU A 700 53.75 -22.97 -39.00
N ILE A 701 54.18 -22.12 -38.06
CA ILE A 701 55.58 -21.71 -37.86
C ILE A 701 56.20 -20.82 -38.96
N THR A 702 55.94 -19.51 -38.93
CA THR A 702 56.93 -18.50 -39.40
C THR A 702 56.68 -17.14 -38.74
N PHE A 703 57.03 -17.02 -37.46
CA PHE A 703 57.32 -15.73 -36.82
C PHE A 703 58.61 -15.85 -35.98
N ILE A 704 59.57 -16.67 -36.46
CA ILE A 704 60.90 -16.86 -35.90
C ILE A 704 61.88 -16.93 -37.08
N SER A 705 62.19 -15.82 -37.74
CA SER A 705 63.40 -15.73 -38.58
C SER A 705 63.79 -14.32 -39.05
N ASN A 706 63.23 -13.24 -38.50
CA ASN A 706 63.67 -11.89 -38.91
C ASN A 706 63.64 -10.90 -37.75
N THR A 707 64.58 -11.10 -36.83
CA THR A 707 65.15 -10.09 -35.93
C THR A 707 66.28 -10.80 -35.20
N ARG A 708 67.44 -10.83 -35.85
CA ARG A 708 68.70 -11.09 -35.17
C ARG A 708 69.07 -9.76 -34.51
N GLU A 709 69.39 -9.84 -33.22
CA GLU A 709 69.97 -8.77 -32.39
C GLU A 709 69.03 -7.63 -31.99
N GLU A 710 68.20 -7.86 -30.97
CA GLU A 710 68.01 -6.92 -29.84
C GLU A 710 67.15 -7.59 -28.74
N ASN A 711 67.76 -7.75 -27.56
CA ASN A 711 67.21 -8.14 -26.25
C ASN A 711 66.05 -9.17 -26.21
N THR A 712 66.45 -10.44 -26.19
CA THR A 712 65.59 -11.63 -25.99
C THR A 712 64.84 -11.67 -24.67
N GLU A 713 65.27 -10.96 -23.62
CA GLU A 713 64.56 -10.91 -22.32
C GLU A 713 63.28 -10.07 -22.38
N ASP A 714 63.32 -8.90 -23.04
CA ASP A 714 62.18 -7.98 -23.16
C ASP A 714 61.08 -8.55 -24.10
N PHE A 715 61.46 -9.43 -25.04
CA PHE A 715 60.51 -10.12 -25.92
C PHE A 715 59.82 -11.31 -25.23
N ILE A 716 60.53 -12.02 -24.34
CA ILE A 716 59.95 -13.08 -23.52
C ILE A 716 58.97 -12.47 -22.50
N GLU A 717 59.34 -11.36 -21.86
CA GLU A 717 58.49 -10.63 -20.92
C GLU A 717 57.22 -10.07 -21.61
N LYS A 718 57.34 -9.55 -22.83
CA LYS A 718 56.19 -9.11 -23.66
C LYS A 718 55.34 -10.27 -24.18
N ALA A 719 55.94 -11.42 -24.48
CA ALA A 719 55.22 -12.61 -24.92
C ALA A 719 54.47 -13.30 -23.76
N GLU A 720 55.05 -13.33 -22.56
CA GLU A 720 54.39 -13.80 -21.34
C GLU A 720 53.23 -12.88 -20.94
N LEU A 721 53.42 -11.55 -20.98
CA LEU A 721 52.36 -10.58 -20.71
C LEU A 721 51.17 -10.72 -21.70
N ILE A 722 51.44 -11.00 -22.98
CA ILE A 722 50.39 -11.23 -24.00
C ILE A 722 49.72 -12.61 -23.85
N LYS A 723 50.40 -13.57 -23.21
CA LYS A 723 49.85 -14.89 -22.87
C LYS A 723 49.03 -14.86 -21.57
N GLU A 724 49.33 -13.93 -20.67
CA GLU A 724 48.59 -13.62 -19.44
C GLU A 724 47.32 -12.74 -19.68
N LEU A 725 47.29 -11.90 -20.72
CA LEU A 725 46.15 -11.05 -21.13
C LEU A 725 45.08 -11.80 -21.94
#